data_AF-B9EKY7-F1
#
_entry.id   AF-B9EKY7-F1
#
_cell.length_a   1.000
_cell.length_b   1.000
_cell.length_c   1.000
_cell.angle_alpha   90.00
_cell.angle_beta   90.00
_cell.angle_gamma   90.00
#
_symmetry.space_group_name_H-M   'P 1'
#
loop_
_entity.id
_entity.type
_entity.pdbx_description
1 polymer ?
#
loop_
_entity_poly.entity_id
_entity_poly.type
_entity_poly.pdbx_seq_one_letter_code
_entity_poly.pdbx_strand_id
1 'polypeptide(L)'
;MPPKKGKKSKKIKQGEKKSQLIYDEGTDETDVLELNLYTDINDNFFNEASRIVQFLMEAERFFEASRIKRYADIIFNLHRRYVDEVNDNQVLRPQIKSTEEKLRLALDLTATSEEALQKLKDTLGDAWKESDASALREQLVQEKLQEVLIKCEGIGDRDAGKTDDAAEFGHLAKYKNIILRERDRLAGEVIDMEKRLATNRYYSENLEYIIRNNEDALSKMASRAKFSEGERINVESKLRALMKSMEEQKEAHGKTINKLEIANRDLGETTRKLNQKMTDFDRQKVQVDKYKSEVNALNKIMHKYEDDISELTKTQKNNDEIIKQLRLIEKEKSNAVIQLTSKLKKSIEDQNNASTRLYKLNRKVMILNNEILRHKNNINSLEKDVLNASGRADDIRRIKDSLQKERDTLRSEIIKLNNSIADLRHDMMLKTNMISSLNLDLNKLNIRLDEAYILKSKAEKERDEMAQEMETLHERIESYQDQITLKTNQLNDLTEKLYEKRREVHKFKKQLEALHSEKITLQRSLENTTQERDNFRILQAVRTHQTQQLTTEISANEVKINSLNLKIEHLNNNIKELQSELKNKQNLVASLRKDLREIKEKNEMLAKAISNDEFRFMKMGHELEEMRKERNLVGLQMVRRNDEIVVIKEKLQIAQNALDNGTTQYNQRVEDIRLLKKEISNLYTERECLKHAIKSTADMRKEIVRLQRALNQERIRIRALTEDAKTPTGVHRWRILKGEDPTKYELLEKLQVLQKRTLKQSIDNSNIKNRLAETQKANEALKRMLSHMPTVEVKHKLVVQQRINRQMAKKLKTLAAERSLDEVELNVRQCTIKKFAEQINCMRELAVTYSANRSVTKNNKNEDVKIISVDQQKFIECAPYSDVDSNVSLMCNKT
;
A
#
# COMPACT_ATOMS: atom_id res chain seq x y z
N MET A 1 -25.07 -85.77 -15.82
CA MET A 1 -24.09 -84.71 -15.49
C MET A 1 -24.74 -83.36 -15.73
N PRO A 2 -24.52 -82.37 -14.86
CA PRO A 2 -25.60 -81.77 -14.05
C PRO A 2 -26.30 -80.54 -14.67
N PRO A 3 -27.46 -80.10 -14.12
CA PRO A 3 -28.58 -79.63 -14.93
C PRO A 3 -29.28 -78.31 -14.48
N LYS A 4 -30.35 -77.96 -15.22
CA LYS A 4 -31.63 -77.31 -14.82
C LYS A 4 -31.80 -75.76 -14.85
N LYS A 5 -32.80 -75.40 -15.68
CA LYS A 5 -33.98 -74.53 -15.44
C LYS A 5 -33.82 -73.02 -15.19
N GLY A 6 -34.58 -72.23 -15.98
CA GLY A 6 -35.78 -71.56 -15.45
C GLY A 6 -35.77 -70.03 -15.25
N LYS A 7 -36.55 -69.35 -16.11
CA LYS A 7 -37.43 -68.17 -15.91
C LYS A 7 -37.17 -67.13 -14.79
N LYS A 8 -36.97 -65.88 -15.25
CA LYS A 8 -37.45 -64.54 -14.81
C LYS A 8 -37.95 -64.35 -13.36
N SER A 9 -37.36 -63.35 -12.68
CA SER A 9 -37.99 -62.56 -11.61
C SER A 9 -37.43 -61.12 -11.53
N LYS A 10 -38.31 -60.15 -11.23
CA LYS A 10 -37.99 -58.81 -10.69
C LYS A 10 -37.33 -58.97 -9.31
N LYS A 11 -36.34 -58.13 -8.96
CA LYS A 11 -36.26 -57.29 -7.72
C LYS A 11 -34.82 -57.02 -7.22
N ILE A 12 -34.68 -55.81 -6.67
CA ILE A 12 -33.98 -55.41 -5.43
C ILE A 12 -32.48 -55.00 -5.50
N LYS A 13 -32.28 -53.77 -5.02
CA LYS A 13 -31.08 -53.19 -4.39
C LYS A 13 -30.18 -54.25 -3.74
N GLN A 14 -28.91 -54.29 -4.12
CA GLN A 14 -27.84 -54.71 -3.21
C GLN A 14 -26.74 -53.66 -3.25
N GLY A 15 -26.41 -53.18 -2.05
CA GLY A 15 -25.56 -52.03 -1.83
C GLY A 15 -24.14 -52.25 -2.30
N GLU A 16 -23.60 -51.25 -2.99
CA GLU A 16 -22.18 -51.08 -3.07
C GLU A 16 -21.67 -50.70 -1.67
N LYS A 17 -20.78 -51.55 -1.18
CA LYS A 17 -20.06 -51.43 0.08
C LYS A 17 -19.53 -50.01 0.21
N LYS A 18 -19.90 -49.32 1.31
CA LYS A 18 -19.14 -48.20 1.83
C LYS A 18 -17.70 -48.70 2.01
N SER A 19 -16.79 -48.23 1.18
CA SER A 19 -15.36 -48.39 1.41
C SER A 19 -15.10 -47.89 2.83
N GLN A 20 -14.74 -48.78 3.75
CA GLN A 20 -14.20 -48.34 5.03
C GLN A 20 -12.81 -47.80 4.75
N LEU A 21 -12.54 -46.57 5.20
CA LEU A 21 -11.17 -46.11 5.42
C LEU A 21 -10.57 -47.10 6.42
N ILE A 22 -9.74 -48.02 5.94
CA ILE A 22 -8.79 -48.73 6.77
C ILE A 22 -7.77 -47.65 7.15
N TYR A 23 -7.97 -47.01 8.30
CA TYR A 23 -6.86 -46.41 9.00
C TYR A 23 -6.02 -47.58 9.47
N ASP A 24 -4.89 -47.79 8.81
CA ASP A 24 -3.83 -48.60 9.40
C ASP A 24 -3.44 -47.82 10.66
N GLU A 25 -3.74 -48.35 11.84
CA GLU A 25 -3.20 -47.87 13.13
C GLU A 25 -1.70 -48.22 13.15
N GLY A 26 -0.96 -47.73 12.17
CA GLY A 26 0.48 -47.55 12.29
C GLY A 26 0.67 -46.46 13.32
N THR A 27 0.93 -46.87 14.55
CA THR A 27 1.38 -46.02 15.65
C THR A 27 2.73 -45.39 15.28
N ASP A 28 2.75 -44.42 14.38
CA ASP A 28 3.74 -43.36 14.46
C ASP A 28 3.19 -42.37 15.50
N GLU A 29 3.36 -42.73 16.77
CA GLU A 29 3.31 -41.76 17.88
C GLU A 29 4.51 -40.83 17.70
N THR A 30 4.47 -39.96 16.69
CA THR A 30 5.35 -38.80 16.65
C THR A 30 4.86 -37.91 17.77
N ASP A 31 5.67 -37.79 18.83
CA ASP A 31 5.36 -36.94 19.96
C ASP A 31 5.06 -35.53 19.43
N VAL A 32 3.99 -34.89 19.93
CA VAL A 32 3.53 -33.59 19.41
C VAL A 32 4.63 -32.51 19.57
N LEU A 33 5.60 -32.74 20.46
CA LEU A 33 6.79 -31.92 20.63
C LEU A 33 7.89 -32.13 19.56
N GLU A 34 7.88 -33.25 18.83
CA GLU A 34 8.85 -33.56 17.78
C GLU A 34 8.38 -33.11 16.38
N LEU A 35 7.13 -32.66 16.25
CA LEU A 35 6.60 -32.15 14.99
C LEU A 35 7.30 -30.85 14.59
N ASN A 36 8.04 -30.89 13.48
CA ASN A 36 8.59 -29.69 12.87
C ASN A 36 7.49 -29.01 12.05
N LEU A 37 6.87 -28.01 12.68
CA LEU A 37 5.79 -27.20 12.12
C LEU A 37 6.16 -26.48 10.81
N TYR A 38 7.43 -26.45 10.40
CA TYR A 38 7.87 -25.89 9.12
C TYR A 38 7.96 -26.96 8.01
N THR A 39 8.47 -28.16 8.30
CA THR A 39 8.71 -29.21 7.29
C THR A 39 7.60 -30.25 7.19
N ASP A 40 6.90 -30.51 8.30
CA ASP A 40 6.04 -31.69 8.43
C ASP A 40 4.58 -31.37 8.03
N ILE A 41 4.15 -30.12 8.18
CA ILE A 41 2.86 -29.61 7.70
C ILE A 41 3.01 -29.13 6.24
N ASN A 42 3.44 -30.01 5.35
CA ASN A 42 3.70 -29.70 3.94
C ASN A 42 2.45 -29.86 3.06
N ASP A 43 2.60 -29.60 1.76
CA ASP A 43 1.50 -29.74 0.79
C ASP A 43 0.87 -31.15 0.80
N ASN A 44 1.62 -32.20 1.12
CA ASN A 44 1.07 -33.55 1.23
C ASN A 44 0.11 -33.69 2.42
N PHE A 45 0.39 -33.05 3.55
CA PHE A 45 -0.51 -33.02 4.70
C PHE A 45 -1.85 -32.36 4.34
N PHE A 46 -1.82 -31.21 3.65
CA PHE A 46 -3.05 -30.53 3.22
C PHE A 46 -3.79 -31.24 2.09
N ASN A 47 -3.06 -31.92 1.21
CA ASN A 47 -3.65 -32.77 0.17
C ASN A 47 -4.35 -33.99 0.79
N GLU A 48 -3.76 -34.62 1.79
CA GLU A 48 -4.38 -35.75 2.49
C GLU A 48 -5.59 -35.29 3.34
N ALA A 49 -5.49 -34.13 4.01
CA ALA A 49 -6.64 -33.53 4.69
C ALA A 49 -7.79 -33.21 3.71
N SER A 50 -7.48 -32.71 2.51
CA SER A 50 -8.46 -32.45 1.46
C SER A 50 -9.07 -33.74 0.89
N ARG A 51 -8.27 -34.80 0.77
CA ARG A 51 -8.72 -36.14 0.36
C ARG A 51 -9.68 -36.75 1.38
N ILE A 52 -9.39 -36.59 2.68
CA ILE A 52 -10.28 -37.02 3.77
C ILE A 52 -11.60 -36.24 3.73
N VAL A 53 -11.55 -34.93 3.49
CA VAL A 53 -12.78 -34.11 3.31
C VAL A 53 -13.60 -34.61 2.12
N GLN A 54 -12.95 -34.88 0.98
CA GLN A 54 -13.62 -35.38 -0.23
C GLN A 54 -14.26 -36.76 0.00
N PHE A 55 -13.53 -37.67 0.65
CA PHE A 55 -14.05 -38.99 1.02
C PHE A 55 -15.26 -38.90 1.96
N LEU A 56 -15.22 -38.01 2.96
CA LEU A 56 -16.34 -37.81 3.88
C LEU A 56 -17.56 -37.17 3.20
N MET A 57 -17.35 -36.32 2.19
CA MET A 57 -18.43 -35.81 1.34
C MET A 57 -19.05 -36.92 0.48
N GLU A 58 -18.24 -37.81 -0.11
CA GLU A 58 -18.69 -38.96 -0.89
C GLU A 58 -19.43 -40.01 -0.02
N ALA A 59 -19.08 -40.11 1.26
CA ALA A 59 -19.75 -40.98 2.24
C ALA A 59 -21.03 -40.39 2.87
N GLU A 60 -21.52 -39.26 2.36
CA GLU A 60 -22.68 -38.49 2.87
C GLU A 60 -22.55 -38.00 4.33
N ARG A 61 -21.32 -37.91 4.86
CA ARG A 61 -21.01 -37.42 6.22
C ARG A 61 -20.64 -35.93 6.19
N PHE A 62 -21.62 -35.11 5.82
CA PHE A 62 -21.41 -33.68 5.56
C PHE A 62 -20.95 -32.88 6.79
N PHE A 63 -21.42 -33.25 7.99
CA PHE A 63 -21.07 -32.54 9.22
C PHE A 63 -19.59 -32.70 9.57
N GLU A 64 -19.09 -33.94 9.51
CA GLU A 64 -17.69 -34.26 9.77
C GLU A 64 -16.77 -33.70 8.68
N ALA A 65 -17.17 -33.79 7.41
CA ALA A 65 -16.44 -33.20 6.29
C ALA A 65 -16.29 -31.68 6.47
N SER A 66 -17.37 -30.99 6.84
CA SER A 66 -17.34 -29.54 7.04
C SER A 66 -16.49 -29.13 8.25
N ARG A 67 -16.44 -29.97 9.31
CA ARG A 67 -15.62 -29.71 10.50
C ARG A 67 -14.14 -29.93 10.24
N ILE A 68 -13.77 -31.01 9.55
CA ILE A 68 -12.38 -31.28 9.17
C ILE A 68 -11.87 -30.24 8.19
N LYS A 69 -12.70 -29.84 7.21
CA LYS A 69 -12.35 -28.74 6.29
C LYS A 69 -12.05 -27.44 7.06
N ARG A 70 -12.89 -27.09 8.03
CA ARG A 70 -12.68 -25.90 8.87
C ARG A 70 -11.36 -25.97 9.64
N TYR A 71 -11.02 -27.13 10.21
CA TYR A 71 -9.73 -27.31 10.90
C TYR A 71 -8.55 -27.26 9.94
N ALA A 72 -8.63 -27.90 8.78
CA ALA A 72 -7.60 -27.85 7.74
C ALA A 72 -7.36 -26.41 7.27
N ASP A 73 -8.43 -25.64 7.03
CA ASP A 73 -8.34 -24.23 6.63
C ASP A 73 -7.71 -23.35 7.73
N ILE A 74 -8.01 -23.59 9.00
CA ILE A 74 -7.41 -22.87 10.13
C ILE A 74 -5.91 -23.21 10.24
N ILE A 75 -5.55 -24.50 10.18
CA ILE A 75 -4.17 -24.96 10.25
C ILE A 75 -3.37 -24.43 9.04
N PHE A 76 -3.96 -24.39 7.85
CA PHE A 76 -3.33 -23.83 6.65
C PHE A 76 -2.97 -22.35 6.82
N ASN A 77 -3.90 -21.54 7.33
CA ASN A 77 -3.66 -20.12 7.55
C ASN A 77 -2.62 -19.86 8.65
N LEU A 78 -2.63 -20.66 9.72
CA LEU A 78 -1.66 -20.56 10.81
C LEU A 78 -0.26 -21.02 10.37
N HIS A 79 -0.18 -22.15 9.67
CA HIS A 79 1.08 -22.66 9.13
C HIS A 79 1.70 -21.68 8.14
N ARG A 80 0.90 -21.10 7.23
CA ARG A 80 1.39 -20.08 6.30
C ARG A 80 1.99 -18.87 7.02
N ARG A 81 1.30 -18.34 8.04
CA ARG A 81 1.83 -17.24 8.86
C ARG A 81 3.11 -17.63 9.60
N TYR A 82 3.15 -18.84 10.14
CA TYR A 82 4.34 -19.36 10.82
C TYR A 82 5.54 -19.50 9.87
N VAL A 83 5.31 -20.02 8.66
CA VAL A 83 6.33 -20.14 7.60
C VAL A 83 6.83 -18.77 7.18
N ASP A 84 5.94 -17.80 6.97
CA ASP A 84 6.31 -16.42 6.64
C ASP A 84 7.19 -15.80 7.74
N GLU A 85 6.80 -15.94 9.01
CA GLU A 85 7.58 -15.45 10.17
C GLU A 85 8.94 -16.15 10.33
N VAL A 86 9.01 -17.46 10.12
CA VAL A 86 10.26 -18.23 10.17
C VAL A 86 11.21 -17.79 9.05
N ASN A 87 10.69 -17.56 7.84
CA ASN A 87 11.47 -17.07 6.70
C ASN A 87 11.99 -15.66 6.95
N ASP A 88 11.15 -14.75 7.47
CA ASP A 88 11.57 -13.41 7.85
C ASP A 88 12.67 -13.45 8.93
N ASN A 89 12.54 -14.35 9.92
CA ASN A 89 13.58 -14.57 10.93
C ASN A 89 14.90 -15.08 10.33
N GLN A 90 14.84 -15.97 9.34
CA GLN A 90 16.03 -16.47 8.64
C GLN A 90 16.75 -15.35 7.86
N VAL A 91 16.02 -14.37 7.33
CA VAL A 91 16.59 -13.21 6.63
C VAL A 91 17.15 -12.17 7.59
N LEU A 92 16.49 -11.94 8.74
CA LEU A 92 16.89 -10.96 9.74
C LEU A 92 18.14 -11.40 10.53
N ARG A 93 18.31 -12.69 10.81
CA ARG A 93 19.46 -13.20 11.61
C ARG A 93 20.84 -12.85 11.02
N PRO A 94 21.10 -13.05 9.71
CA PRO A 94 22.35 -12.60 9.08
C PRO A 94 22.55 -11.09 9.14
N GLN A 95 21.48 -10.31 9.01
CA GLN A 95 21.56 -8.84 9.10
C GLN A 95 21.94 -8.40 10.51
N ILE A 96 21.35 -9.01 11.54
CA ILE A 96 21.70 -8.76 12.95
C ILE A 96 23.18 -9.11 13.20
N LYS A 97 23.64 -10.28 12.77
CA LYS A 97 25.06 -10.66 12.89
C LYS A 97 26.00 -9.68 12.18
N SER A 98 25.64 -9.23 10.97
CA SER A 98 26.42 -8.22 10.24
C SER A 98 26.44 -6.88 10.97
N THR A 99 25.34 -6.47 11.60
CA THR A 99 25.30 -5.25 12.41
C THR A 99 26.11 -5.37 13.70
N GLU A 100 26.11 -6.53 14.34
CA GLU A 100 26.94 -6.81 15.51
C GLU A 100 28.43 -6.80 15.15
N GLU A 101 28.82 -7.37 14.00
CA GLU A 101 30.19 -7.30 13.50
C GLU A 101 30.64 -5.88 13.21
N LYS A 102 29.77 -5.07 12.57
CA LYS A 102 30.05 -3.65 12.33
C LYS A 102 30.20 -2.86 13.63
N LEU A 103 29.35 -3.15 14.62
CA LEU A 103 29.42 -2.51 15.94
C LEU A 103 30.73 -2.88 16.65
N ARG A 104 31.13 -4.16 16.59
CA ARG A 104 32.39 -4.63 17.15
C ARG A 104 33.60 -3.95 16.49
N LEU A 105 33.61 -3.87 15.16
CA LEU A 105 34.64 -3.15 14.41
C LEU A 105 34.71 -1.67 14.79
N ALA A 106 33.57 -1.00 15.00
CA ALA A 106 33.54 0.39 15.44
C ALA A 106 34.11 0.55 16.86
N LEU A 107 33.83 -0.38 17.77
CA LEU A 107 34.39 -0.39 19.12
C LEU A 107 35.91 -0.62 19.10
N ASP A 108 36.41 -1.58 18.30
CA ASP A 108 37.85 -1.84 18.15
C ASP A 108 38.60 -0.64 17.53
N LEU A 109 37.99 0.04 16.55
CA LEU A 109 38.53 1.28 15.98
C LEU A 109 38.57 2.43 17.01
N THR A 110 37.58 2.49 17.89
CA THR A 110 37.55 3.50 18.95
C THR A 110 38.65 3.23 19.98
N ALA A 111 38.80 1.97 20.42
CA ALA A 111 39.86 1.57 21.34
C ALA A 111 41.27 1.85 20.78
N THR A 112 41.52 1.50 19.51
CA THR A 112 42.81 1.79 18.85
C THR A 112 43.08 3.28 18.70
N SER A 113 42.03 4.10 18.50
CA SER A 113 42.18 5.56 18.47
C SER A 113 42.50 6.15 19.84
N GLU A 114 41.94 5.60 20.92
CA GLU A 114 42.27 6.00 22.29
C GLU A 114 43.72 5.63 22.65
N GLU A 115 44.18 4.43 22.27
CA GLU A 115 45.58 4.04 22.45
C GLU A 115 46.55 4.93 21.65
N ALA A 116 46.18 5.30 20.42
CA ALA A 116 46.98 6.21 19.60
C ALA A 116 47.05 7.61 20.21
N LEU A 117 45.93 8.12 20.74
CA LEU A 117 45.86 9.39 21.45
C LEU A 117 46.69 9.37 22.74
N GLN A 118 46.69 8.25 23.47
CA GLN A 118 47.51 8.13 24.66
C GLN A 118 49.01 8.14 24.33
N LYS A 119 49.44 7.42 23.28
CA LYS A 119 50.83 7.47 22.79
C LYS A 119 51.22 8.89 22.33
N LEU A 120 50.30 9.62 21.71
CA LEU A 120 50.54 11.02 21.33
C LEU A 120 50.66 11.95 22.55
N LYS A 121 49.88 11.71 23.61
CA LYS A 121 50.03 12.45 24.87
C LYS A 121 51.36 12.16 25.56
N ASP A 122 51.78 10.89 25.58
CA ASP A 122 53.04 10.49 26.20
C ASP A 122 54.24 11.08 25.45
N THR A 123 54.24 11.01 24.12
CA THR A 123 55.29 11.62 23.27
C THR A 123 55.32 13.13 23.36
N LEU A 124 54.17 13.80 23.48
CA LEU A 124 54.10 15.23 23.73
C LEU A 124 54.67 15.59 25.11
N GLY A 125 54.37 14.78 26.13
CA GLY A 125 54.93 14.93 27.47
C GLY A 125 56.46 14.78 27.50
N ASP A 126 57.00 13.84 26.73
CA ASP A 126 58.45 13.67 26.63
C ASP A 126 59.12 14.78 25.82
N ALA A 127 58.48 15.28 24.77
CA ALA A 127 58.95 16.45 24.03
C ALA A 127 58.98 17.72 24.91
N TRP A 128 58.00 17.89 25.80
CA TRP A 128 58.01 18.98 26.78
C TRP A 128 59.16 18.86 27.78
N LYS A 129 59.40 17.65 28.32
CA LYS A 129 60.56 17.42 29.21
C LYS A 129 61.89 17.70 28.51
N GLU A 130 62.04 17.31 27.24
CA GLU A 130 63.27 17.57 26.47
C GLU A 130 63.46 19.06 26.15
N SER A 131 62.35 19.79 25.94
CA SER A 131 62.36 21.24 25.80
C SER A 131 62.82 21.92 27.10
N ASP A 132 62.26 21.54 28.24
CA ASP A 132 62.67 22.06 29.55
C ASP A 132 64.13 21.73 29.87
N ALA A 133 64.57 20.50 29.56
CA ALA A 133 65.97 20.10 29.71
C ALA A 133 66.92 20.90 28.80
N SER A 134 66.47 21.27 27.61
CA SER A 134 67.25 22.09 26.68
C SER A 134 67.32 23.55 27.13
N ALA A 135 66.23 24.10 27.65
CA ALA A 135 66.20 25.43 28.26
C ALA A 135 67.13 25.50 29.50
N LEU A 136 67.15 24.46 30.33
CA LEU A 136 68.07 24.37 31.47
C LEU A 136 69.54 24.30 31.02
N ARG A 137 69.84 23.53 29.95
CA ARG A 137 71.19 23.47 29.35
C ARG A 137 71.62 24.83 28.83
N GLU A 138 70.72 25.56 28.18
CA GLU A 138 70.99 26.91 27.67
C GLU A 138 71.26 27.90 28.80
N GLN A 139 70.46 27.87 29.87
CA GLN A 139 70.68 28.71 31.05
C GLN A 139 72.04 28.44 31.71
N LEU A 140 72.43 27.17 31.85
CA LEU A 140 73.76 26.80 32.39
C LEU A 140 74.92 27.26 31.49
N VAL A 141 74.73 27.26 30.17
CA VAL A 141 75.73 27.79 29.23
C VAL A 141 75.82 29.31 29.33
N GLN A 142 74.70 30.01 29.47
CA GLN A 142 74.67 31.46 29.67
C GLN A 142 75.32 31.86 31.00
N GLU A 143 75.06 31.14 32.09
CA GLU A 143 75.73 31.35 33.38
C GLU A 143 77.25 31.14 33.28
N LYS A 144 77.70 30.08 32.60
CA LYS A 144 79.14 29.84 32.36
C LYS A 144 79.78 30.90 31.47
N LEU A 145 79.07 31.39 30.45
CA LEU A 145 79.55 32.46 29.57
C LEU A 145 79.70 33.77 30.36
N GLN A 146 78.77 34.07 31.26
CA GLN A 146 78.84 35.21 32.16
C GLN A 146 79.99 35.09 33.16
N GLU A 147 80.28 33.87 33.64
CA GLU A 147 81.45 33.58 34.49
C GLU A 147 82.79 33.79 33.75
N VAL A 148 82.87 33.45 32.46
CA VAL A 148 84.04 33.67 31.62
C VAL A 148 84.22 35.16 31.29
N LEU A 149 83.14 35.89 31.03
CA LEU A 149 83.17 37.35 30.82
C LEU A 149 83.71 38.10 32.05
N ILE A 150 83.33 37.70 33.26
CA ILE A 150 83.86 38.27 34.51
C ILE A 150 85.35 37.93 34.70
N LYS A 151 85.82 36.75 34.25
CA LYS A 151 87.23 36.35 34.31
C LYS A 151 88.10 37.02 33.23
N CYS A 152 87.52 37.48 32.12
CA CYS A 152 88.23 38.13 31.02
C CYS A 152 88.40 39.66 31.19
N GLU A 153 87.67 40.33 32.09
CA GLU A 153 87.87 41.76 32.40
C GLU A 153 89.08 42.05 33.32
N GLY A 154 89.76 41.03 33.87
CA GLY A 154 90.84 41.21 34.85
C GLY A 154 92.27 41.05 34.36
N ILE A 155 92.52 40.72 33.08
CA ILE A 155 93.88 40.36 32.61
C ILE A 155 94.18 41.04 31.28
N GLY A 156 94.42 42.34 31.35
CA GLY A 156 94.81 43.18 30.22
C GLY A 156 95.69 44.33 30.65
N ASP A 157 96.69 44.10 31.51
CA ASP A 157 97.78 45.07 31.71
C ASP A 157 98.99 44.42 32.42
N ARG A 158 100.05 44.17 31.65
CA ARG A 158 101.47 44.24 32.06
C ARG A 158 102.36 43.72 30.94
N ASP A 159 102.83 44.67 30.14
CA ASP A 159 103.96 44.51 29.25
C ASP A 159 105.18 45.29 29.80
N ALA A 160 106.37 44.84 29.39
CA ALA A 160 107.69 45.49 29.49
C ALA A 160 108.52 45.42 30.79
N GLY A 161 109.76 44.91 30.63
CA GLY A 161 110.90 45.13 31.55
C GLY A 161 112.18 44.40 31.14
N LYS A 162 113.17 45.14 30.62
CA LYS A 162 114.55 44.72 30.27
C LYS A 162 115.44 44.59 31.52
N THR A 163 116.51 43.78 31.49
CA THR A 163 117.96 44.17 31.60
C THR A 163 118.92 42.97 31.73
N ASP A 164 120.16 43.20 31.30
CA ASP A 164 121.39 42.39 31.29
C ASP A 164 121.72 41.57 32.56
N ASP A 165 122.38 40.41 32.38
CA ASP A 165 123.80 40.27 32.72
C ASP A 165 124.37 38.88 32.38
N ALA A 166 125.62 38.89 31.92
CA ALA A 166 126.33 37.79 31.30
C ALA A 166 126.95 36.80 32.32
N ALA A 167 126.51 35.53 32.31
CA ALA A 167 127.28 34.41 32.91
C ALA A 167 126.88 32.96 32.50
N GLU A 168 126.12 32.71 31.42
CA GLU A 168 125.65 31.33 31.11
C GLU A 168 125.92 30.83 29.66
N PHE A 169 127.00 31.29 29.03
CA PHE A 169 127.27 31.01 27.61
C PHE A 169 127.66 29.55 27.27
N GLY A 170 127.82 28.66 28.26
CA GLY A 170 128.19 27.24 28.05
C GLY A 170 127.01 26.26 27.94
N HIS A 171 125.91 26.52 28.66
CA HIS A 171 124.73 25.64 28.66
C HIS A 171 123.73 25.98 27.55
N LEU A 172 123.67 27.25 27.13
CA LEU A 172 122.80 27.71 26.04
C LEU A 172 123.09 27.04 24.68
N ALA A 173 124.33 26.64 24.38
CA ALA A 173 124.63 26.01 23.09
C ALA A 173 124.06 24.58 22.96
N LYS A 174 123.97 23.85 24.08
CA LYS A 174 123.32 22.51 24.11
C LYS A 174 121.81 22.64 24.05
N TYR A 175 121.22 23.55 24.83
CA TYR A 175 119.79 23.85 24.75
C TYR A 175 119.38 24.41 23.38
N LYS A 176 120.19 25.27 22.76
CA LYS A 176 119.96 25.77 21.40
C LYS A 176 119.94 24.64 20.36
N ASN A 177 120.85 23.68 20.43
CA ASN A 177 120.84 22.54 19.50
C ASN A 177 119.66 21.58 19.73
N ILE A 178 119.26 21.37 20.98
CA ILE A 178 118.07 20.58 21.32
C ILE A 178 116.80 21.30 20.83
N ILE A 179 116.68 22.59 21.11
CA ILE A 179 115.56 23.44 20.66
C ILE A 179 115.51 23.52 19.13
N LEU A 180 116.64 23.59 18.42
CA LEU A 180 116.65 23.60 16.95
C LEU A 180 116.22 22.25 16.37
N ARG A 181 116.61 21.12 16.99
CA ARG A 181 116.13 19.80 16.58
C ARG A 181 114.65 19.60 16.89
N GLU A 182 114.17 20.08 18.03
CA GLU A 182 112.74 20.05 18.34
C GLU A 182 111.95 20.99 17.43
N ARG A 183 112.46 22.18 17.11
CA ARG A 183 111.88 23.09 16.12
C ARG A 183 111.77 22.40 14.76
N ASP A 184 112.83 21.74 14.30
CA ASP A 184 112.83 21.09 12.98
C ASP A 184 111.93 19.84 12.97
N ARG A 185 111.86 19.11 14.09
CA ARG A 185 110.90 18.00 14.28
C ARG A 185 109.47 18.50 14.29
N LEU A 186 109.17 19.53 15.08
CA LEU A 186 107.84 20.16 15.16
C LEU A 186 107.47 20.80 13.83
N ALA A 187 108.41 21.39 13.09
CA ALA A 187 108.16 21.89 11.75
C ALA A 187 107.83 20.76 10.78
N GLY A 188 108.50 19.61 10.89
CA GLY A 188 108.14 18.39 10.14
C GLY A 188 106.74 17.87 10.50
N GLU A 189 106.41 17.81 11.79
CA GLU A 189 105.08 17.40 12.28
C GLU A 189 104.00 18.39 11.83
N VAL A 190 104.27 19.70 11.84
CA VAL A 190 103.36 20.73 11.32
C VAL A 190 103.14 20.56 9.82
N ILE A 191 104.19 20.34 9.02
CA ILE A 191 104.05 20.10 7.57
C ILE A 191 103.22 18.84 7.29
N ASP A 192 103.41 17.77 8.06
CA ASP A 192 102.62 16.54 7.91
C ASP A 192 101.17 16.72 8.36
N MET A 193 100.92 17.50 9.42
CA MET A 193 99.57 17.88 9.84
C MET A 193 98.92 18.80 8.82
N GLU A 194 99.64 19.72 8.19
CA GLU A 194 99.16 20.57 7.10
C GLU A 194 98.79 19.75 5.87
N LYS A 195 99.60 18.77 5.49
CA LYS A 195 99.27 17.84 4.39
C LYS A 195 98.02 17.01 4.72
N ARG A 196 97.91 16.47 5.94
CA ARG A 196 96.71 15.74 6.39
C ARG A 196 95.47 16.63 6.38
N LEU A 197 95.60 17.86 6.84
CA LEU A 197 94.52 18.85 6.87
C LEU A 197 94.11 19.24 5.44
N ALA A 198 95.05 19.39 4.52
CA ALA A 198 94.77 19.62 3.10
C ALA A 198 94.04 18.43 2.45
N THR A 199 94.47 17.19 2.72
CA THR A 199 93.76 15.99 2.23
C THR A 199 92.36 15.86 2.81
N ASN A 200 92.19 16.23 4.09
CA ASN A 200 90.89 16.21 4.75
C ASN A 200 89.96 17.30 4.20
N ARG A 201 90.47 18.53 3.98
CA ARG A 201 89.72 19.60 3.29
C ARG A 201 89.25 19.19 1.90
N TYR A 202 90.13 18.58 1.10
CA TYR A 202 89.75 18.09 -0.23
C TYR A 202 88.69 16.98 -0.16
N TYR A 203 88.78 16.09 0.83
CA TYR A 203 87.77 15.07 1.05
C TYR A 203 86.43 15.67 1.51
N SER A 204 86.45 16.64 2.43
CA SER A 204 85.26 17.39 2.87
C SER A 204 84.61 18.15 1.72
N GLU A 205 85.37 18.86 0.89
CA GLU A 205 84.84 19.57 -0.28
C GLU A 205 84.19 18.62 -1.29
N ASN A 206 84.79 17.45 -1.53
CA ASN A 206 84.18 16.43 -2.38
C ASN A 206 82.89 15.86 -1.78
N LEU A 207 82.85 15.63 -0.47
CA LEU A 207 81.63 15.19 0.22
C LEU A 207 80.55 16.26 0.15
N GLU A 208 80.88 17.53 0.39
CA GLU A 208 79.93 18.65 0.26
C GLU A 208 79.39 18.77 -1.17
N TYR A 209 80.24 18.57 -2.19
CA TYR A 209 79.81 18.54 -3.58
C TYR A 209 78.83 17.39 -3.86
N ILE A 210 79.12 16.19 -3.36
CA ILE A 210 78.23 15.03 -3.48
C ILE A 210 76.92 15.27 -2.73
N ILE A 211 76.96 15.85 -1.53
CA ILE A 211 75.79 16.20 -0.73
C ILE A 211 74.92 17.22 -1.48
N ARG A 212 75.48 18.32 -1.99
CA ARG A 212 74.73 19.31 -2.78
C ARG A 212 74.09 18.71 -4.01
N ASN A 213 74.81 17.84 -4.74
CA ASN A 213 74.24 17.18 -5.92
C ASN A 213 73.09 16.22 -5.54
N ASN A 214 73.21 15.54 -4.39
CA ASN A 214 72.13 14.69 -3.86
C ASN A 214 70.94 15.53 -3.34
N GLU A 215 71.18 16.67 -2.72
CA GLU A 215 70.15 17.63 -2.30
C GLU A 215 69.37 18.17 -3.50
N ASP A 216 70.07 18.55 -4.58
CA ASP A 216 69.46 18.97 -5.84
C ASP A 216 68.64 17.84 -6.48
N ALA A 217 69.15 16.61 -6.45
CA ALA A 217 68.42 15.43 -6.93
C ALA A 217 67.17 15.15 -6.07
N LEU A 218 67.27 15.23 -4.75
CA LEU A 218 66.17 15.07 -3.81
C LEU A 218 65.11 16.17 -3.99
N SER A 219 65.53 17.42 -4.18
CA SER A 219 64.62 18.55 -4.44
C SER A 219 63.85 18.36 -5.75
N LYS A 220 64.53 17.89 -6.82
CA LYS A 220 63.88 17.51 -8.09
C LYS A 220 62.93 16.32 -7.95
N MET A 221 63.25 15.34 -7.11
CA MET A 221 62.38 14.19 -6.86
C MET A 221 61.18 14.58 -5.99
N ALA A 222 61.37 15.44 -4.98
CA ALA A 222 60.31 15.97 -4.13
C ALA A 222 59.31 16.84 -4.90
N SER A 223 59.79 17.68 -5.82
CA SER A 223 58.91 18.46 -6.71
C SER A 223 58.10 17.58 -7.67
N ARG A 224 58.71 16.52 -8.23
CA ARG A 224 57.98 15.51 -9.03
C ARG A 224 56.96 14.73 -8.20
N ALA A 225 57.30 14.36 -6.98
CA ALA A 225 56.38 13.68 -6.06
C ALA A 225 55.16 14.57 -5.73
N LYS A 226 55.39 15.86 -5.41
CA LYS A 226 54.31 16.84 -5.19
C LYS A 226 53.42 17.02 -6.41
N PHE A 227 53.99 17.09 -7.61
CA PHE A 227 53.21 17.17 -8.84
C PHE A 227 52.34 15.92 -9.05
N SER A 228 52.93 14.73 -8.91
CA SER A 228 52.21 13.46 -9.02
C SER A 228 51.13 13.31 -7.94
N GLU A 229 51.35 13.83 -6.74
CA GLU A 229 50.35 13.84 -5.67
C GLU A 229 49.20 14.80 -5.98
N GLY A 230 49.48 15.97 -6.55
CA GLY A 230 48.45 16.88 -7.05
C GLY A 230 47.59 16.25 -8.16
N GLU A 231 48.20 15.52 -9.10
CA GLU A 231 47.46 14.76 -10.12
C GLU A 231 46.61 13.64 -9.50
N ARG A 232 47.15 12.90 -8.53
CA ARG A 232 46.42 11.87 -7.78
C ARG A 232 45.19 12.44 -7.09
N ILE A 233 45.33 13.55 -6.37
CA ILE A 233 44.22 14.23 -5.67
C ILE A 233 43.16 14.71 -6.65
N ASN A 234 43.56 15.24 -7.81
CA ASN A 234 42.62 15.67 -8.85
C ASN A 234 41.84 14.49 -9.45
N VAL A 235 42.50 13.37 -9.71
CA VAL A 235 41.85 12.13 -10.17
C VAL A 235 40.91 11.60 -9.09
N GLU A 236 41.34 11.55 -7.83
CA GLU A 236 40.55 11.07 -6.69
C GLU A 236 39.32 11.98 -6.42
N SER A 237 39.45 13.29 -6.63
CA SER A 237 38.35 14.25 -6.57
C SER A 237 37.32 14.00 -7.68
N LYS A 238 37.78 13.79 -8.92
CA LYS A 238 36.91 13.43 -10.05
C LYS A 238 36.21 12.09 -9.83
N LEU A 239 36.92 11.10 -9.28
CA LEU A 239 36.38 9.77 -8.97
C LEU A 239 35.32 9.86 -7.86
N ARG A 240 35.56 10.66 -6.81
CA ARG A 240 34.56 10.96 -5.77
C ARG A 240 33.33 11.67 -6.31
N ALA A 241 33.50 12.66 -7.19
CA ALA A 241 32.38 13.35 -7.82
C ALA A 241 31.54 12.40 -8.69
N LEU A 242 32.20 11.51 -9.45
CA LEU A 242 31.52 10.49 -10.26
C LEU A 242 30.77 9.49 -9.37
N MET A 243 31.40 8.99 -8.31
CA MET A 243 30.75 8.08 -7.35
C MET A 243 29.52 8.73 -6.71
N LYS A 244 29.61 10.01 -6.32
CA LYS A 244 28.47 10.75 -5.77
C LYS A 244 27.33 10.87 -6.79
N SER A 245 27.64 11.20 -8.04
CA SER A 245 26.64 11.26 -9.11
C SER A 245 25.99 9.89 -9.39
N MET A 246 26.75 8.80 -9.32
CA MET A 246 26.22 7.44 -9.49
C MET A 246 25.32 7.02 -8.32
N GLU A 247 25.68 7.38 -7.08
CA GLU A 247 24.83 7.10 -5.91
C GLU A 247 23.53 7.93 -5.95
N GLU A 248 23.60 9.20 -6.36
CA GLU A 248 22.42 10.05 -6.58
C GLU A 248 21.51 9.47 -7.69
N GLN A 249 22.07 8.96 -8.79
CA GLN A 249 21.30 8.26 -9.83
C GLN A 249 20.67 6.97 -9.31
N LYS A 250 21.41 6.17 -8.53
CA LYS A 250 20.90 4.94 -7.91
C LYS A 250 19.76 5.24 -6.93
N GLU A 251 19.86 6.30 -6.14
CA GLU A 251 18.79 6.73 -5.24
C GLU A 251 17.57 7.25 -6.00
N ALA A 252 17.78 7.99 -7.10
CA ALA A 252 16.71 8.42 -7.99
C ALA A 252 16.00 7.21 -8.64
N HIS A 253 16.75 6.22 -9.12
CA HIS A 253 16.21 4.97 -9.65
C HIS A 253 15.47 4.17 -8.58
N GLY A 254 16.00 4.06 -7.36
CA GLY A 254 15.31 3.44 -6.23
C GLY A 254 13.97 4.10 -5.91
N LYS A 255 13.91 5.44 -5.92
CA LYS A 255 12.65 6.19 -5.77
C LYS A 255 11.67 5.92 -6.92
N THR A 256 12.15 5.78 -8.16
CA THR A 256 11.27 5.42 -9.29
C THR A 256 10.75 3.99 -9.21
N ILE A 257 11.57 3.04 -8.78
CA ILE A 257 11.17 1.64 -8.57
C ILE A 257 10.11 1.56 -7.48
N ASN A 258 10.31 2.20 -6.33
CA ASN A 258 9.30 2.24 -5.27
C ASN A 258 7.97 2.85 -5.74
N LYS A 259 8.02 3.92 -6.56
CA LYS A 259 6.80 4.50 -7.16
C LYS A 259 6.11 3.51 -8.11
N LEU A 260 6.87 2.77 -8.91
CA LEU A 260 6.33 1.74 -9.80
C LEU A 260 5.77 0.55 -9.03
N GLU A 261 6.39 0.13 -7.92
CA GLU A 261 5.88 -0.92 -7.04
C GLU A 261 4.56 -0.53 -6.38
N ILE A 262 4.46 0.70 -5.87
CA ILE A 262 3.22 1.24 -5.31
C ILE A 262 2.14 1.30 -6.41
N ALA A 263 2.48 1.82 -7.59
CA ALA A 263 1.55 1.88 -8.71
C ALA A 263 1.09 0.48 -9.14
N ASN A 264 1.97 -0.51 -9.19
CA ASN A 264 1.62 -1.91 -9.50
C ASN A 264 0.74 -2.54 -8.43
N ARG A 265 0.95 -2.21 -7.15
CA ARG A 265 0.11 -2.67 -6.04
C ARG A 265 -1.30 -2.10 -6.17
N ASP A 266 -1.42 -0.80 -6.45
CA ASP A 266 -2.70 -0.12 -6.71
C ASP A 266 -3.39 -0.69 -7.97
N LEU A 267 -2.63 -0.99 -9.02
CA LEU A 267 -3.14 -1.63 -10.24
C LEU A 267 -3.64 -3.05 -9.93
N GLY A 268 -2.94 -3.80 -9.08
CA GLY A 268 -3.37 -5.10 -8.58
C GLY A 268 -4.67 -5.03 -7.78
N GLU A 269 -4.81 -4.03 -6.89
CA GLU A 269 -6.05 -3.82 -6.13
C GLU A 269 -7.22 -3.39 -7.01
N THR A 270 -6.99 -2.48 -7.96
CA THR A 270 -8.04 -2.07 -8.91
C THR A 270 -8.48 -3.22 -9.81
N THR A 271 -7.54 -4.08 -10.24
CA THR A 271 -7.86 -5.31 -11.00
C THR A 271 -8.68 -6.28 -10.16
N ARG A 272 -8.35 -6.48 -8.87
CA ARG A 272 -9.16 -7.29 -7.94
C ARG A 272 -10.57 -6.72 -7.76
N LYS A 273 -10.69 -5.40 -7.55
CA LYS A 273 -11.99 -4.72 -7.44
C LYS A 273 -12.81 -4.85 -8.72
N LEU A 274 -12.18 -4.72 -9.89
CA LEU A 274 -12.82 -4.91 -11.19
C LEU A 274 -13.33 -6.35 -11.36
N ASN A 275 -12.51 -7.34 -11.02
CA ASN A 275 -12.91 -8.75 -11.07
C ASN A 275 -14.08 -9.03 -10.12
N GLN A 276 -14.08 -8.44 -8.92
CA GLN A 276 -15.20 -8.57 -7.99
C GLN A 276 -16.48 -7.94 -8.56
N LYS A 277 -16.39 -6.77 -9.20
CA LYS A 277 -17.52 -6.14 -9.89
C LYS A 277 -18.01 -6.94 -11.10
N MET A 278 -17.11 -7.59 -11.84
CA MET A 278 -17.48 -8.53 -12.90
C MET A 278 -18.26 -9.72 -12.33
N THR A 279 -17.81 -10.32 -11.23
CA THR A 279 -18.55 -11.42 -10.59
C THR A 279 -19.90 -10.98 -10.03
N ASP A 280 -19.99 -9.78 -9.48
CA ASP A 280 -21.26 -9.19 -9.02
C ASP A 280 -22.21 -8.93 -10.20
N PHE A 281 -21.68 -8.44 -11.32
CA PHE A 281 -22.44 -8.21 -12.54
C PHE A 281 -22.97 -9.52 -13.12
N ASP A 282 -22.15 -10.58 -13.18
CA ASP A 282 -22.58 -11.91 -13.63
C ASP A 282 -23.67 -12.47 -12.71
N ARG A 283 -23.54 -12.27 -11.39
CA ARG A 283 -24.58 -12.67 -10.42
C ARG A 283 -25.88 -11.89 -10.62
N GLN A 284 -25.80 -10.58 -10.85
CA GLN A 284 -26.96 -9.75 -11.16
C GLN A 284 -27.60 -10.13 -12.49
N LYS A 285 -26.81 -10.46 -13.51
CA LYS A 285 -27.29 -10.94 -14.82
C LYS A 285 -28.09 -12.23 -14.67
N VAL A 286 -27.58 -13.21 -13.92
CA VAL A 286 -28.32 -14.44 -13.60
C VAL A 286 -29.62 -14.13 -12.84
N GLN A 287 -29.60 -13.15 -11.93
CA GLN A 287 -30.80 -12.73 -11.20
C GLN A 287 -31.84 -12.07 -12.13
N VAL A 288 -31.40 -11.23 -13.07
CA VAL A 288 -32.27 -10.61 -14.09
C VAL A 288 -32.86 -11.66 -15.02
N ASP A 289 -32.09 -12.67 -15.42
CA ASP A 289 -32.60 -13.76 -16.25
C ASP A 289 -33.63 -14.61 -15.50
N LYS A 290 -33.43 -14.84 -14.19
CA LYS A 290 -34.47 -15.45 -13.32
C LYS A 290 -35.73 -14.59 -13.27
N TYR A 291 -35.61 -13.28 -13.01
CA TYR A 291 -36.77 -12.40 -12.99
C TYR A 291 -37.46 -12.32 -14.36
N LYS A 292 -36.72 -12.33 -15.48
CA LYS A 292 -37.32 -12.43 -16.82
C LYS A 292 -38.10 -13.73 -16.99
N SER A 293 -37.57 -14.85 -16.49
CA SER A 293 -38.28 -16.13 -16.55
C SER A 293 -39.53 -16.15 -15.67
N GLU A 294 -39.49 -15.54 -14.48
CA GLU A 294 -40.64 -15.37 -13.58
C GLU A 294 -41.69 -14.43 -14.18
N VAL A 295 -41.28 -13.29 -14.76
CA VAL A 295 -42.17 -12.36 -15.47
C VAL A 295 -42.81 -13.04 -16.67
N ASN A 296 -42.08 -13.85 -17.44
CA ASN A 296 -42.65 -14.62 -18.53
C ASN A 296 -43.64 -15.70 -18.03
N ALA A 297 -43.38 -16.33 -16.89
CA ALA A 297 -44.31 -17.28 -16.28
C ALA A 297 -45.59 -16.57 -15.78
N LEU A 298 -45.44 -15.42 -15.12
CA LEU A 298 -46.54 -14.59 -14.67
C LEU A 298 -47.35 -14.05 -15.86
N ASN A 299 -46.73 -13.59 -16.93
CA ASN A 299 -47.44 -13.16 -18.14
C ASN A 299 -48.24 -14.30 -18.78
N LYS A 300 -47.71 -15.53 -18.80
CA LYS A 300 -48.48 -16.71 -19.25
C LYS A 300 -49.69 -17.00 -18.36
N ILE A 301 -49.56 -16.81 -17.05
CA ILE A 301 -50.67 -16.95 -16.09
C ILE A 301 -51.68 -15.82 -16.29
N MET A 302 -51.21 -14.59 -16.50
CA MET A 302 -52.04 -13.42 -16.71
C MET A 302 -52.85 -13.54 -18.01
N HIS A 303 -52.25 -14.03 -19.10
CA HIS A 303 -52.99 -14.34 -20.34
C HIS A 303 -54.04 -15.43 -20.14
N LYS A 304 -53.77 -16.46 -19.33
CA LYS A 304 -54.81 -17.44 -18.97
C LYS A 304 -55.96 -16.78 -18.21
N TYR A 305 -55.66 -15.89 -17.26
CA TYR A 305 -56.72 -15.15 -16.57
C TYR A 305 -57.45 -14.17 -17.49
N GLU A 306 -56.79 -13.56 -18.48
CA GLU A 306 -57.46 -12.74 -19.51
C GLU A 306 -58.38 -13.58 -20.40
N ASP A 307 -57.96 -14.80 -20.77
CA ASP A 307 -58.77 -15.76 -21.51
C ASP A 307 -59.97 -16.21 -20.67
N ASP A 308 -59.77 -16.55 -19.39
CA ASP A 308 -60.83 -16.93 -18.44
C ASP A 308 -61.81 -15.75 -18.23
N ILE A 309 -61.32 -14.52 -18.09
CA ILE A 309 -62.15 -13.31 -17.99
C ILE A 309 -62.95 -13.10 -19.29
N SER A 310 -62.33 -13.36 -20.45
CA SER A 310 -62.99 -13.26 -21.76
C SER A 310 -64.10 -14.31 -21.93
N GLU A 311 -63.89 -15.52 -21.38
CA GLU A 311 -64.89 -16.59 -21.35
C GLU A 311 -66.01 -16.27 -20.35
N LEU A 312 -65.67 -15.76 -19.17
CA LEU A 312 -66.63 -15.28 -18.17
C LEU A 312 -67.46 -14.10 -18.70
N THR A 313 -66.88 -13.17 -19.45
CA THR A 313 -67.64 -12.07 -20.07
C THR A 313 -68.54 -12.55 -21.21
N LYS A 314 -68.16 -13.59 -21.96
CA LYS A 314 -69.07 -14.25 -22.93
C LYS A 314 -70.25 -14.93 -22.22
N THR A 315 -69.99 -15.65 -21.14
CA THR A 315 -71.06 -16.31 -20.35
C THR A 315 -71.96 -15.28 -19.66
N GLN A 316 -71.41 -14.18 -19.14
CA GLN A 316 -72.16 -13.04 -18.61
C GLN A 316 -73.09 -12.45 -19.67
N LYS A 317 -72.60 -12.20 -20.90
CA LYS A 317 -73.43 -11.71 -22.01
C LYS A 317 -74.55 -12.67 -22.36
N ASN A 318 -74.27 -13.97 -22.43
CA ASN A 318 -75.29 -14.99 -22.65
C ASN A 318 -76.34 -14.99 -21.53
N ASN A 319 -75.92 -14.86 -20.27
CA ASN A 319 -76.82 -14.75 -19.13
C ASN A 319 -77.66 -13.47 -19.19
N ASP A 320 -77.09 -12.34 -19.60
CA ASP A 320 -77.83 -11.08 -19.82
C ASP A 320 -78.84 -11.20 -20.97
N GLU A 321 -78.50 -11.92 -22.04
CA GLU A 321 -79.42 -12.26 -23.13
C GLU A 321 -80.60 -13.11 -22.62
N ILE A 322 -80.31 -14.14 -21.80
CA ILE A 322 -81.32 -14.98 -21.15
C ILE A 322 -82.19 -14.15 -20.21
N ILE A 323 -81.60 -13.26 -19.40
CA ILE A 323 -82.34 -12.35 -18.52
C ILE A 323 -83.23 -11.41 -19.32
N LYS A 324 -82.77 -10.88 -20.46
CA LYS A 324 -83.60 -10.07 -21.37
C LYS A 324 -84.78 -10.88 -21.92
N GLN A 325 -84.55 -12.14 -22.32
CA GLN A 325 -85.62 -13.03 -22.77
C GLN A 325 -86.63 -13.32 -21.64
N LEU A 326 -86.15 -13.61 -20.43
CA LEU A 326 -87.00 -13.83 -19.26
C LEU A 326 -87.80 -12.58 -18.89
N ARG A 327 -87.21 -11.38 -18.98
CA ARG A 327 -87.93 -10.10 -18.79
C ARG A 327 -88.97 -9.84 -19.88
N LEU A 328 -88.71 -10.26 -21.12
CA LEU A 328 -89.71 -10.19 -22.19
C LEU A 328 -90.90 -11.11 -21.89
N ILE A 329 -90.63 -12.35 -21.48
CA ILE A 329 -91.66 -13.32 -21.05
C ILE A 329 -92.43 -12.79 -19.83
N GLU A 330 -91.74 -12.17 -18.87
CA GLU A 330 -92.37 -11.57 -17.68
C GLU A 330 -93.24 -10.37 -18.07
N LYS A 331 -92.81 -9.56 -19.05
CA LYS A 331 -93.61 -8.45 -19.59
C LYS A 331 -94.83 -8.96 -20.38
N GLU A 332 -94.69 -10.05 -21.13
CA GLU A 332 -95.81 -10.72 -21.80
C GLU A 332 -96.80 -11.33 -20.80
N LYS A 333 -96.30 -11.99 -19.74
CA LYS A 333 -97.13 -12.50 -18.65
C LYS A 333 -97.79 -11.38 -17.84
N SER A 334 -97.08 -10.29 -17.57
CA SER A 334 -97.62 -9.09 -16.93
C SER A 334 -98.73 -8.48 -17.80
N ASN A 335 -98.52 -8.37 -19.11
CA ASN A 335 -99.54 -7.92 -20.05
C ASN A 335 -100.74 -8.87 -20.10
N ALA A 336 -100.53 -10.18 -20.02
CA ALA A 336 -101.61 -11.17 -19.92
C ALA A 336 -102.37 -11.05 -18.59
N VAL A 337 -101.68 -10.80 -17.48
CA VAL A 337 -102.28 -10.53 -16.16
C VAL A 337 -103.04 -9.21 -16.18
N ILE A 338 -102.55 -8.16 -16.83
CA ILE A 338 -103.24 -6.88 -17.03
C ILE A 338 -104.50 -7.07 -17.88
N GLN A 339 -104.42 -7.88 -18.94
CA GLN A 339 -105.60 -8.23 -19.75
C GLN A 339 -106.61 -9.06 -18.95
N LEU A 340 -106.17 -10.04 -18.15
CA LEU A 340 -107.05 -10.83 -17.28
C LEU A 340 -107.67 -9.99 -16.16
N THR A 341 -106.92 -9.07 -15.54
CA THR A 341 -107.44 -8.13 -14.54
C THR A 341 -108.36 -7.08 -15.17
N SER A 342 -108.16 -6.69 -16.44
CA SER A 342 -109.12 -5.83 -17.15
C SER A 342 -110.44 -6.56 -17.47
N LYS A 343 -110.38 -7.86 -17.80
CA LYS A 343 -111.55 -8.72 -17.96
C LYS A 343 -112.27 -8.96 -16.63
N LEU A 344 -111.52 -9.15 -15.55
CA LEU A 344 -112.05 -9.24 -14.19
C LEU A 344 -112.69 -7.92 -13.74
N LYS A 345 -112.08 -6.77 -14.04
CA LYS A 345 -112.67 -5.44 -13.78
C LYS A 345 -114.00 -5.25 -14.53
N LYS A 346 -114.06 -5.60 -15.83
CA LYS A 346 -115.32 -5.61 -16.59
C LYS A 346 -116.37 -6.53 -15.97
N SER A 347 -115.98 -7.74 -15.55
CA SER A 347 -116.89 -8.67 -14.87
C SER A 347 -117.37 -8.15 -13.50
N ILE A 348 -116.54 -7.45 -12.74
CA ILE A 348 -116.90 -6.81 -11.47
C ILE A 348 -117.82 -5.61 -11.72
N GLU A 349 -117.62 -4.86 -12.80
CA GLU A 349 -118.45 -3.72 -13.20
C GLU A 349 -119.83 -4.20 -13.69
N ASP A 350 -119.90 -5.33 -14.40
CA ASP A 350 -121.14 -6.02 -14.76
C ASP A 350 -121.86 -6.60 -13.53
N GLN A 351 -121.12 -7.11 -12.54
CA GLN A 351 -121.67 -7.59 -11.26
C GLN A 351 -122.16 -6.43 -10.38
N ASN A 352 -121.49 -5.29 -10.40
CA ASN A 352 -121.95 -4.06 -9.74
C ASN A 352 -123.17 -3.45 -10.43
N ASN A 353 -123.27 -3.55 -11.76
CA ASN A 353 -124.46 -3.15 -12.53
C ASN A 353 -125.65 -4.09 -12.28
N ALA A 354 -125.41 -5.38 -12.00
CA ALA A 354 -126.44 -6.33 -11.54
C ALA A 354 -126.85 -6.06 -10.08
N SER A 355 -125.90 -5.72 -9.20
CA SER A 355 -126.16 -5.37 -7.79
C SER A 355 -126.91 -4.04 -7.63
N THR A 356 -126.64 -3.04 -8.48
CA THR A 356 -127.42 -1.79 -8.54
C THR A 356 -128.83 -1.98 -9.12
N ARG A 357 -129.07 -3.00 -9.96
CA ARG A 357 -130.44 -3.41 -10.36
C ARG A 357 -131.20 -4.06 -9.20
N LEU A 358 -130.54 -4.87 -8.36
CA LEU A 358 -131.12 -5.42 -7.12
C LEU A 358 -131.44 -4.32 -6.08
N TYR A 359 -130.58 -3.31 -5.93
CA TYR A 359 -130.83 -2.16 -5.04
C TYR A 359 -131.99 -1.25 -5.52
N LYS A 360 -132.21 -1.12 -6.84
CA LYS A 360 -133.36 -0.38 -7.40
C LYS A 360 -134.69 -1.14 -7.26
N LEU A 361 -134.68 -2.47 -7.19
CA LEU A 361 -135.85 -3.30 -6.90
C LEU A 361 -136.20 -3.27 -5.40
N ASN A 362 -135.18 -3.30 -4.52
CA ASN A 362 -135.36 -3.25 -3.06
C ASN A 362 -135.87 -1.89 -2.57
N ARG A 363 -135.53 -0.80 -3.28
CA ARG A 363 -136.06 0.56 -3.02
C ARG A 363 -137.55 0.71 -3.37
N LYS A 364 -138.10 -0.15 -4.26
CA LYS A 364 -139.53 -0.20 -4.60
C LYS A 364 -140.36 -0.97 -3.55
N VAL A 365 -139.77 -1.96 -2.88
CA VAL A 365 -140.39 -2.69 -1.76
C VAL A 365 -140.43 -1.84 -0.48
N MET A 366 -139.45 -0.96 -0.26
CA MET A 366 -139.41 -0.04 0.89
C MET A 366 -140.43 1.13 0.78
N ILE A 367 -140.84 1.50 -0.45
CA ILE A 367 -141.88 2.53 -0.67
C ILE A 367 -143.29 1.98 -0.39
N LEU A 368 -143.56 0.70 -0.72
CA LEU A 368 -144.83 0.03 -0.39
C LEU A 368 -144.99 -0.27 1.12
N ASN A 369 -143.90 -0.46 1.86
CA ASN A 369 -143.95 -0.70 3.31
C ASN A 369 -144.16 0.60 4.14
N ASN A 370 -143.83 1.76 3.57
CA ASN A 370 -144.12 3.08 4.15
C ASN A 370 -145.55 3.59 3.86
N GLU A 371 -146.29 2.95 2.95
CA GLU A 371 -147.71 3.22 2.70
C GLU A 371 -148.63 2.50 3.73
N ILE A 372 -148.19 1.38 4.30
CA ILE A 372 -148.92 0.64 5.35
C ILE A 372 -148.87 1.35 6.72
N LEU A 373 -147.79 2.08 7.05
CA LEU A 373 -147.72 2.90 8.27
C LEU A 373 -148.50 4.23 8.16
N ARG A 374 -148.79 4.72 6.95
CA ARG A 374 -149.68 5.88 6.71
C ARG A 374 -151.16 5.54 6.94
N HIS A 375 -151.59 4.30 6.71
CA HIS A 375 -152.98 3.86 6.97
C HIS A 375 -153.27 3.53 8.44
N LYS A 376 -152.25 3.35 9.29
CA LYS A 376 -152.42 3.14 10.74
C LYS A 376 -152.54 4.44 11.54
N ASN A 377 -151.97 5.54 11.03
CA ASN A 377 -152.07 6.88 11.60
C ASN A 377 -153.30 7.68 11.11
N ASN A 378 -154.01 7.20 10.08
CA ASN A 378 -155.30 7.72 9.63
C ASN A 378 -156.51 7.22 10.44
N ILE A 379 -156.33 6.25 11.37
CA ILE A 379 -157.39 5.78 12.28
C ILE A 379 -157.42 6.63 13.57
N ASN A 380 -156.29 7.20 13.99
CA ASN A 380 -156.20 8.05 15.18
C ASN A 380 -156.55 9.53 14.92
N SER A 381 -156.83 9.93 13.67
CA SER A 381 -157.31 11.28 13.34
C SER A 381 -158.82 11.35 13.08
N LEU A 382 -159.56 10.27 13.39
CA LEU A 382 -161.03 10.19 13.37
C LEU A 382 -161.66 10.27 14.78
N GLU A 383 -160.99 10.92 15.74
CA GLU A 383 -161.55 11.13 17.08
C GLU A 383 -162.31 12.46 17.26
N LYS A 384 -162.46 13.34 16.25
CA LYS A 384 -162.77 14.74 16.58
C LYS A 384 -163.63 15.57 15.61
N ASP A 385 -164.50 14.94 14.81
CA ASP A 385 -165.41 15.68 13.89
C ASP A 385 -166.93 15.39 14.06
N VAL A 386 -167.40 14.87 15.20
CA VAL A 386 -168.86 14.95 15.56
C VAL A 386 -169.11 15.32 17.02
N LEU A 387 -168.37 16.31 17.53
CA LEU A 387 -168.79 17.07 18.72
C LEU A 387 -169.75 18.20 18.29
N ASN A 388 -170.88 17.85 17.65
CA ASN A 388 -171.94 18.80 17.27
C ASN A 388 -173.30 18.08 17.10
N ALA A 389 -173.89 17.66 18.22
CA ALA A 389 -175.34 17.71 18.46
C ALA A 389 -175.63 17.41 19.95
N SER A 390 -176.04 18.47 20.65
CA SER A 390 -176.77 18.56 21.95
C SER A 390 -177.47 17.30 22.46
N GLY A 391 -177.61 17.02 23.76
CA GLY A 391 -177.76 17.96 24.88
C GLY A 391 -179.24 18.26 25.19
N ARG A 392 -179.75 17.61 26.26
CA ARG A 392 -180.88 17.98 27.16
C ARG A 392 -182.25 17.29 26.98
N ALA A 393 -182.62 16.53 28.02
CA ALA A 393 -183.83 16.71 28.84
C ALA A 393 -183.57 15.97 30.19
N ASP A 394 -183.34 16.66 31.32
CA ASP A 394 -184.34 17.34 32.17
C ASP A 394 -184.98 16.34 33.15
N ASP A 395 -184.62 16.37 34.45
CA ASP A 395 -185.22 17.20 35.50
C ASP A 395 -186.28 16.43 36.31
N ILE A 396 -186.23 16.65 37.63
CA ILE A 396 -187.37 16.59 38.55
C ILE A 396 -187.86 15.16 38.91
N ARG A 397 -187.57 14.73 40.15
CA ARG A 397 -188.45 14.88 41.33
C ARG A 397 -189.56 13.81 41.27
N ARG A 398 -189.37 12.73 42.03
CA ARG A 398 -189.88 12.63 43.42
C ARG A 398 -191.39 12.84 43.50
N ILE A 399 -191.99 11.83 44.13
CA ILE A 399 -193.16 11.94 45.00
C ILE A 399 -194.38 12.47 44.25
N LYS A 400 -195.26 11.54 43.91
CA LYS A 400 -196.63 11.65 44.41
C LYS A 400 -197.34 10.30 44.27
N ASP A 401 -197.65 9.74 45.43
CA ASP A 401 -198.82 8.90 45.68
C ASP A 401 -198.76 7.44 45.17
N SER A 402 -199.22 6.43 45.88
CA SER A 402 -199.83 6.28 47.19
C SER A 402 -200.48 4.89 47.19
N LEU A 403 -200.65 4.32 48.38
CA LEU A 403 -201.54 3.20 48.75
C LEU A 403 -200.96 1.79 48.52
N GLN A 404 -200.74 0.96 49.55
CA GLN A 404 -201.41 0.88 50.87
C GLN A 404 -202.92 1.15 50.78
N LYS A 405 -203.60 0.25 50.08
CA LYS A 405 -204.82 -0.39 50.57
C LYS A 405 -204.38 -1.82 50.89
N GLU A 406 -204.30 -2.27 52.13
CA GLU A 406 -205.38 -2.27 53.10
C GLU A 406 -206.74 -2.53 52.46
N ARG A 407 -207.18 -3.76 52.73
CA ARG A 407 -208.46 -4.02 53.36
C ARG A 407 -209.68 -4.00 52.43
N ASP A 408 -210.44 -5.06 52.63
CA ASP A 408 -211.88 -5.15 52.42
C ASP A 408 -212.24 -5.30 50.94
N THR A 409 -212.49 -6.52 50.46
CA THR A 409 -213.79 -7.18 50.63
C THR A 409 -213.61 -8.71 50.48
N LEU A 410 -213.89 -9.62 51.43
CA LEU A 410 -214.90 -9.67 52.48
C LEU A 410 -214.51 -10.71 53.56
N ARG A 411 -214.46 -10.27 54.81
CA ARG A 411 -215.44 -10.76 55.79
C ARG A 411 -216.39 -9.60 56.06
N SER A 412 -217.64 -9.76 55.63
CA SER A 412 -218.80 -9.06 56.20
C SER A 412 -219.92 -10.07 56.23
N GLU A 413 -220.58 -10.16 57.39
CA GLU A 413 -222.01 -10.41 57.59
C GLU A 413 -222.26 -11.33 58.79
N ILE A 414 -221.99 -10.75 59.95
CA ILE A 414 -222.81 -10.92 61.15
C ILE A 414 -223.15 -9.49 61.61
N ILE A 415 -224.05 -8.82 60.89
CA ILE A 415 -224.84 -7.68 61.39
C ILE A 415 -226.24 -7.86 60.81
N LYS A 416 -227.19 -8.11 61.72
CA LYS A 416 -228.59 -7.63 61.78
C LYS A 416 -229.37 -8.60 62.69
N LEU A 417 -229.39 -8.41 64.02
CA LEU A 417 -230.25 -7.44 64.72
C LEU A 417 -231.63 -7.35 64.04
N ASN A 418 -232.70 -7.73 64.72
CA ASN A 418 -233.40 -6.74 65.55
C ASN A 418 -234.71 -7.33 66.10
N ASN A 419 -234.61 -7.90 67.29
CA ASN A 419 -235.66 -7.86 68.29
C ASN A 419 -234.92 -7.96 69.63
N SER A 420 -235.22 -7.22 70.67
CA SER A 420 -236.18 -6.13 70.91
C SER A 420 -236.02 -5.92 72.42
N ILE A 421 -235.84 -4.69 72.88
CA ILE A 421 -236.68 -3.99 73.89
C ILE A 421 -236.98 -4.68 75.25
N ALA A 422 -236.53 -5.91 75.54
CA ALA A 422 -236.59 -6.58 76.85
C ALA A 422 -235.36 -6.26 77.73
N ASP A 423 -234.26 -5.76 77.17
CA ASP A 423 -232.97 -5.65 77.86
C ASP A 423 -232.75 -4.33 78.62
N LEU A 424 -233.78 -3.49 78.76
CA LEU A 424 -233.73 -2.29 79.63
C LEU A 424 -233.49 -2.63 81.13
N ARG A 425 -233.42 -3.92 81.50
CA ARG A 425 -232.89 -4.38 82.80
C ARG A 425 -231.45 -4.95 82.76
N HIS A 426 -230.90 -5.28 81.60
CA HIS A 426 -229.49 -5.65 81.38
C HIS A 426 -228.58 -4.42 81.17
N ASP A 427 -229.14 -3.30 80.73
CA ASP A 427 -228.41 -2.06 80.44
C ASP A 427 -227.75 -1.41 81.69
N MET A 428 -228.23 -1.73 82.90
CA MET A 428 -227.60 -1.31 84.16
C MET A 428 -226.46 -2.24 84.63
N MET A 429 -226.29 -3.42 84.01
CA MET A 429 -225.21 -4.38 84.27
C MET A 429 -224.05 -4.26 83.27
N LEU A 430 -224.31 -3.84 82.02
CA LEU A 430 -223.29 -3.68 80.97
C LEU A 430 -222.38 -2.46 81.14
N LYS A 431 -222.87 -1.38 81.77
CA LYS A 431 -222.03 -0.20 82.05
C LYS A 431 -220.90 -0.51 83.04
N THR A 432 -221.10 -1.49 83.93
CA THR A 432 -220.07 -1.98 84.86
C THR A 432 -219.00 -2.85 84.17
N ASN A 433 -219.37 -3.57 83.10
CA ASN A 433 -218.42 -4.34 82.28
C ASN A 433 -217.59 -3.47 81.32
N MET A 434 -218.09 -2.29 80.94
CA MET A 434 -217.35 -1.34 80.10
C MET A 434 -216.06 -0.83 80.80
N ILE A 435 -216.10 -0.66 82.13
CA ILE A 435 -214.96 -0.18 82.93
C ILE A 435 -213.87 -1.26 83.09
N SER A 436 -214.24 -2.54 82.99
CA SER A 436 -213.26 -3.65 83.05
C SER A 436 -212.52 -3.86 81.71
N SER A 437 -213.17 -3.58 80.57
CA SER A 437 -212.55 -3.74 79.25
C SER A 437 -211.48 -2.69 78.90
N LEU A 438 -211.66 -1.43 79.33
CA LEU A 438 -210.71 -0.34 79.08
C LEU A 438 -209.38 -0.50 79.85
N ASN A 439 -209.37 -1.24 80.97
CA ASN A 439 -208.16 -1.54 81.71
C ASN A 439 -207.31 -2.65 81.06
N LEU A 440 -207.91 -3.52 80.24
CA LEU A 440 -207.20 -4.61 79.58
C LEU A 440 -206.47 -4.13 78.31
N ASP A 441 -207.02 -3.14 77.60
CA ASP A 441 -206.42 -2.58 76.38
C ASP A 441 -205.22 -1.66 76.66
N LEU A 442 -205.19 -1.01 77.82
CA LEU A 442 -204.09 -0.15 78.25
C LEU A 442 -202.80 -0.98 78.54
N ASN A 443 -202.95 -2.17 79.14
CA ASN A 443 -201.81 -3.06 79.39
C ASN A 443 -201.20 -3.65 78.10
N LYS A 444 -202.00 -3.87 77.05
CA LYS A 444 -201.48 -4.36 75.76
C LYS A 444 -200.66 -3.30 75.01
N LEU A 445 -200.98 -2.01 75.18
CA LEU A 445 -200.21 -0.93 74.55
C LEU A 445 -198.84 -0.72 75.20
N ASN A 446 -198.72 -0.89 76.52
CA ASN A 446 -197.42 -0.79 77.21
C ASN A 446 -196.43 -1.89 76.76
N ILE A 447 -196.90 -3.14 76.59
CA ILE A 447 -196.03 -4.23 76.12
C ILE A 447 -195.47 -3.95 74.71
N ARG A 448 -196.26 -3.34 73.81
CA ARG A 448 -195.79 -2.96 72.46
C ARG A 448 -194.78 -1.81 72.48
N LEU A 449 -194.86 -0.91 73.47
CA LEU A 449 -193.92 0.19 73.60
C LEU A 449 -192.54 -0.31 74.04
N ASP A 450 -192.50 -1.31 74.94
CA ASP A 450 -191.25 -1.94 75.38
C ASP A 450 -190.56 -2.72 74.25
N GLU A 451 -191.32 -3.44 73.41
CA GLU A 451 -190.77 -4.14 72.23
C GLU A 451 -190.12 -3.17 71.22
N ALA A 452 -190.71 -1.99 71.00
CA ALA A 452 -190.17 -0.98 70.09
C ALA A 452 -188.84 -0.38 70.58
N TYR A 453 -188.66 -0.20 71.90
CA TYR A 453 -187.40 0.28 72.48
C TYR A 453 -186.26 -0.72 72.30
N ILE A 454 -186.54 -2.02 72.44
CA ILE A 454 -185.54 -3.08 72.24
C ILE A 454 -185.06 -3.12 70.78
N LEU A 455 -185.99 -3.00 69.81
CA LEU A 455 -185.64 -2.98 68.39
C LEU A 455 -184.76 -1.77 68.02
N LYS A 456 -185.03 -0.60 68.58
CA LYS A 456 -184.21 0.61 68.36
C LYS A 456 -182.77 0.42 68.87
N SER A 457 -182.60 -0.11 70.09
CA SER A 457 -181.27 -0.32 70.67
C SER A 457 -180.44 -1.32 69.86
N LYS A 458 -181.09 -2.33 69.26
CA LYS A 458 -180.41 -3.31 68.40
C LYS A 458 -179.91 -2.68 67.10
N ALA A 459 -180.73 -1.84 66.46
CA ALA A 459 -180.33 -1.12 65.24
C ALA A 459 -179.20 -0.09 65.48
N GLU A 460 -179.17 0.55 66.65
CA GLU A 460 -178.07 1.47 67.02
C GLU A 460 -176.73 0.73 67.18
N LYS A 461 -176.74 -0.48 67.79
CA LYS A 461 -175.53 -1.32 67.88
C LYS A 461 -175.01 -1.77 66.52
N GLU A 462 -175.89 -2.25 65.63
CA GLU A 462 -175.49 -2.69 64.28
C GLU A 462 -174.89 -1.54 63.45
N ARG A 463 -175.38 -0.30 63.62
CA ARG A 463 -174.80 0.87 62.95
C ARG A 463 -173.39 1.17 63.44
N ASP A 464 -173.18 1.12 64.76
CA ASP A 464 -171.88 1.44 65.35
C ASP A 464 -170.83 0.35 65.04
N GLU A 465 -171.23 -0.92 64.95
CA GLU A 465 -170.39 -2.03 64.47
C GLU A 465 -169.93 -1.81 63.01
N MET A 466 -170.85 -1.44 62.10
CA MET A 466 -170.50 -1.17 60.70
C MET A 466 -169.60 0.06 60.53
N ALA A 467 -169.76 1.07 61.37
CA ALA A 467 -168.87 2.24 61.37
C ALA A 467 -167.44 1.85 61.77
N GLN A 468 -167.29 0.97 62.77
CA GLN A 468 -166.00 0.50 63.22
C GLN A 468 -165.31 -0.41 62.19
N GLU A 469 -166.07 -1.26 61.49
CA GLU A 469 -165.54 -2.04 60.36
C GLU A 469 -165.02 -1.13 59.23
N MET A 470 -165.73 -0.06 58.88
CA MET A 470 -165.29 0.90 57.86
C MET A 470 -164.00 1.63 58.24
N GLU A 471 -163.85 2.03 59.51
CA GLU A 471 -162.62 2.66 60.01
C GLU A 471 -161.42 1.68 59.90
N THR A 472 -161.59 0.44 60.36
CA THR A 472 -160.52 -0.57 60.27
C THR A 472 -160.12 -0.91 58.84
N LEU A 473 -161.07 -0.87 57.89
CA LEU A 473 -160.75 -1.05 56.46
C LEU A 473 -160.00 0.16 55.89
N HIS A 474 -160.33 1.39 56.32
CA HIS A 474 -159.62 2.60 55.91
C HIS A 474 -158.16 2.60 56.39
N GLU A 475 -157.92 2.30 57.67
CA GLU A 475 -156.56 2.16 58.23
C GLU A 475 -155.74 1.11 57.45
N ARG A 476 -156.39 0.03 57.00
CA ARG A 476 -155.74 -1.02 56.23
C ARG A 476 -155.37 -0.55 54.82
N ILE A 477 -156.23 0.24 54.17
CA ILE A 477 -155.95 0.84 52.86
C ILE A 477 -154.78 1.81 52.95
N GLU A 478 -154.75 2.67 53.97
CA GLU A 478 -153.67 3.64 54.19
C GLU A 478 -152.33 2.92 54.42
N SER A 479 -152.33 1.88 55.27
CA SER A 479 -151.14 1.02 55.47
C SER A 479 -150.64 0.38 54.17
N TYR A 480 -151.53 -0.06 53.29
CA TYR A 480 -151.12 -0.61 51.99
C TYR A 480 -150.59 0.46 51.03
N GLN A 481 -151.14 1.68 51.05
CA GLN A 481 -150.62 2.80 50.25
C GLN A 481 -149.22 3.20 50.71
N ASP A 482 -148.95 3.27 52.01
CA ASP A 482 -147.62 3.52 52.55
C ASP A 482 -146.61 2.42 52.19
N GLN A 483 -147.05 1.16 52.15
CA GLN A 483 -146.19 0.07 51.67
C GLN A 483 -145.88 0.20 50.17
N ILE A 484 -146.85 0.61 49.35
CA ILE A 484 -146.65 0.83 47.91
C ILE A 484 -145.67 1.99 47.68
N THR A 485 -145.80 3.11 48.40
CA THR A 485 -144.88 4.25 48.26
C THR A 485 -143.47 3.87 48.69
N LEU A 486 -143.30 3.16 49.80
CA LEU A 486 -142.00 2.64 50.25
C LEU A 486 -141.37 1.70 49.21
N LYS A 487 -142.15 0.78 48.63
CA LYS A 487 -141.67 -0.12 47.58
C LYS A 487 -141.30 0.60 46.29
N THR A 488 -142.04 1.64 45.94
CA THR A 488 -141.76 2.49 44.77
C THR A 488 -140.43 3.23 44.94
N ASN A 489 -140.18 3.80 46.12
CA ASN A 489 -138.92 4.46 46.44
C ASN A 489 -137.73 3.48 46.40
N GLN A 490 -137.89 2.28 46.97
CA GLN A 490 -136.86 1.22 46.89
C GLN A 490 -136.56 0.82 45.43
N LEU A 491 -137.58 0.76 44.58
CA LEU A 491 -137.41 0.47 43.16
C LEU A 491 -136.61 1.58 42.46
N ASN A 492 -136.93 2.85 42.72
CA ASN A 492 -136.21 3.98 42.15
C ASN A 492 -134.73 3.97 42.54
N ASP A 493 -134.41 3.81 43.83
CA ASP A 493 -133.03 3.72 44.32
C ASP A 493 -132.24 2.58 43.65
N LEU A 494 -132.88 1.42 43.48
CA LEU A 494 -132.25 0.28 42.80
C LEU A 494 -132.05 0.56 41.31
N THR A 495 -133.00 1.21 40.64
CA THR A 495 -132.83 1.58 39.22
C THR A 495 -131.72 2.60 39.02
N GLU A 496 -131.59 3.59 39.89
CA GLU A 496 -130.52 4.59 39.83
C GLU A 496 -129.15 3.95 40.05
N LYS A 497 -129.00 3.10 41.07
CA LYS A 497 -127.79 2.29 41.29
C LYS A 497 -127.43 1.41 40.08
N LEU A 498 -128.44 0.86 39.40
CA LEU A 498 -128.23 0.05 38.19
C LEU A 498 -127.71 0.92 37.03
N TYR A 499 -128.25 2.13 36.85
CA TYR A 499 -127.76 3.09 35.87
C TYR A 499 -126.33 3.55 36.15
N GLU A 500 -126.00 3.85 37.41
CA GLU A 500 -124.64 4.20 37.82
C GLU A 500 -123.66 3.07 37.54
N LYS A 501 -124.00 1.83 37.92
CA LYS A 501 -123.14 0.66 37.65
C LYS A 501 -122.96 0.40 36.15
N ARG A 502 -124.00 0.59 35.33
CA ARG A 502 -123.87 0.51 33.86
C ARG A 502 -122.94 1.58 33.31
N ARG A 503 -123.01 2.81 33.83
CA ARG A 503 -122.13 3.92 33.44
C ARG A 503 -120.67 3.63 33.82
N GLU A 504 -120.44 3.07 35.01
CA GLU A 504 -119.12 2.62 35.45
C GLU A 504 -118.55 1.52 34.54
N VAL A 505 -119.33 0.49 34.22
CA VAL A 505 -118.91 -0.59 33.30
C VAL A 505 -118.54 -0.02 31.92
N HIS A 506 -119.32 0.91 31.39
CA HIS A 506 -119.01 1.56 30.13
C HIS A 506 -117.71 2.39 30.19
N LYS A 507 -117.48 3.11 31.30
CA LYS A 507 -116.24 3.85 31.53
C LYS A 507 -115.03 2.91 31.59
N PHE A 508 -115.12 1.79 32.30
CA PHE A 508 -114.05 0.79 32.37
C PHE A 508 -113.79 0.12 31.01
N LYS A 509 -114.82 -0.18 30.22
CA LYS A 509 -114.65 -0.72 28.86
C LYS A 509 -113.88 0.24 27.97
N LYS A 510 -114.23 1.54 27.98
CA LYS A 510 -113.53 2.56 27.20
C LYS A 510 -112.06 2.72 27.64
N GLN A 511 -111.80 2.65 28.95
CA GLN A 511 -110.43 2.68 29.48
C GLN A 511 -109.62 1.44 29.06
N LEU A 512 -110.22 0.25 29.07
CA LEU A 512 -109.56 -0.97 28.62
C LEU A 512 -109.26 -0.95 27.12
N GLU A 513 -110.16 -0.45 26.29
CA GLU A 513 -109.93 -0.27 24.85
C GLU A 513 -108.78 0.72 24.58
N ALA A 514 -108.73 1.83 25.33
CA ALA A 514 -107.63 2.79 25.25
C ALA A 514 -106.29 2.16 25.67
N LEU A 515 -106.24 1.48 26.82
CA LEU A 515 -105.04 0.78 27.29
C LEU A 515 -104.59 -0.32 26.34
N HIS A 516 -105.53 -1.03 25.70
CA HIS A 516 -105.21 -2.03 24.70
C HIS A 516 -104.60 -1.41 23.44
N SER A 517 -105.14 -0.28 22.96
CA SER A 517 -104.56 0.45 21.83
C SER A 517 -103.16 0.97 22.16
N GLU A 518 -102.96 1.50 23.37
CA GLU A 518 -101.67 1.99 23.86
C GLU A 518 -100.65 0.84 23.97
N LYS A 519 -101.06 -0.29 24.56
CA LYS A 519 -100.24 -1.52 24.62
C LYS A 519 -99.79 -1.96 23.22
N ILE A 520 -100.69 -1.99 22.25
CA ILE A 520 -100.34 -2.36 20.87
C ILE A 520 -99.34 -1.36 20.26
N THR A 521 -99.51 -0.05 20.49
CA THR A 521 -98.57 0.96 19.98
C THR A 521 -97.20 0.84 20.62
N LEU A 522 -97.13 0.64 21.94
CA LEU A 522 -95.89 0.45 22.67
C LEU A 522 -95.18 -0.85 22.24
N GLN A 523 -95.93 -1.93 22.01
CA GLN A 523 -95.38 -3.19 21.51
C GLN A 523 -94.74 -3.01 20.12
N ARG A 524 -95.42 -2.31 19.20
CA ARG A 524 -94.82 -1.99 17.87
C ARG A 524 -93.59 -1.09 18.00
N SER A 525 -93.62 -0.11 18.90
CA SER A 525 -92.45 0.75 19.16
C SER A 525 -91.28 -0.06 19.73
N LEU A 526 -91.56 -1.03 20.61
CA LEU A 526 -90.55 -1.93 21.15
C LEU A 526 -89.96 -2.81 20.05
N GLU A 527 -90.78 -3.42 19.20
CA GLU A 527 -90.31 -4.22 18.06
C GLU A 527 -89.43 -3.38 17.11
N ASN A 528 -89.86 -2.17 16.76
CA ASN A 528 -89.06 -1.27 15.91
C ASN A 528 -87.71 -0.92 16.56
N THR A 529 -87.71 -0.52 17.83
CA THR A 529 -86.46 -0.18 18.53
C THR A 529 -85.54 -1.40 18.70
N THR A 530 -86.09 -2.60 18.87
CA THR A 530 -85.27 -3.83 18.87
C THR A 530 -84.67 -4.14 17.51
N GLN A 531 -85.42 -3.97 16.42
CA GLN A 531 -84.87 -4.11 15.06
C GLN A 531 -83.81 -3.06 14.76
N GLU A 532 -84.02 -1.81 15.14
CA GLU A 532 -83.02 -0.73 15.00
C GLU A 532 -81.74 -1.05 15.77
N ARG A 533 -81.86 -1.51 17.02
CA ARG A 533 -80.70 -1.95 17.81
C ARG A 533 -79.92 -3.06 17.10
N ASP A 534 -80.61 -4.06 16.57
CA ASP A 534 -79.96 -5.18 15.89
C ASP A 534 -79.30 -4.72 14.58
N ASN A 535 -79.93 -3.81 13.83
CA ASN A 535 -79.33 -3.15 12.67
C ASN A 535 -78.07 -2.34 13.05
N PHE A 536 -78.11 -1.58 14.14
CA PHE A 536 -76.93 -0.86 14.65
C PHE A 536 -75.83 -1.83 15.08
N ARG A 537 -76.18 -3.00 15.62
CA ARG A 537 -75.20 -4.03 16.02
C ARG A 537 -74.50 -4.63 14.80
N ILE A 538 -75.24 -4.91 13.73
CA ILE A 538 -74.68 -5.35 12.44
C ILE A 538 -73.80 -4.26 11.85
N LEU A 539 -74.27 -3.01 11.82
CA LEU A 539 -73.50 -1.88 11.30
C LEU A 539 -72.21 -1.64 12.10
N GLN A 540 -72.27 -1.79 13.44
CA GLN A 540 -71.11 -1.73 14.32
C GLN A 540 -70.10 -2.83 13.98
N ALA A 541 -70.56 -4.07 13.76
CA ALA A 541 -69.67 -5.18 13.37
C ALA A 541 -68.98 -4.90 12.02
N VAL A 542 -69.74 -4.43 11.02
CA VAL A 542 -69.19 -4.06 9.70
C VAL A 542 -68.18 -2.92 9.83
N ARG A 543 -68.52 -1.84 10.55
CA ARG A 543 -67.60 -0.72 10.80
C ARG A 543 -66.34 -1.15 11.57
N THR A 544 -66.47 -2.06 12.52
CA THR A 544 -65.33 -2.59 13.28
C THR A 544 -64.40 -3.38 12.37
N HIS A 545 -64.95 -4.24 11.51
CA HIS A 545 -64.15 -4.97 10.52
C HIS A 545 -63.44 -4.01 9.54
N GLN A 546 -64.14 -2.99 9.04
CA GLN A 546 -63.56 -1.96 8.19
C GLN A 546 -62.43 -1.20 8.89
N THR A 547 -62.61 -0.88 10.17
CA THR A 547 -61.58 -0.23 10.98
C THR A 547 -60.36 -1.13 11.08
N GLN A 548 -60.53 -2.41 11.39
CA GLN A 548 -59.44 -3.39 11.44
C GLN A 548 -58.71 -3.55 10.10
N GLN A 549 -59.43 -3.64 8.98
CA GLN A 549 -58.83 -3.66 7.64
C GLN A 549 -57.94 -2.43 7.41
N LEU A 550 -58.48 -1.23 7.67
CA LEU A 550 -57.71 0.01 7.55
C LEU A 550 -56.52 0.04 8.51
N THR A 551 -56.65 -0.51 9.72
CA THR A 551 -55.55 -0.56 10.69
C THR A 551 -54.44 -1.50 10.21
N THR A 552 -54.81 -2.63 9.60
CA THR A 552 -53.84 -3.56 8.98
C THR A 552 -53.18 -2.98 7.72
N GLU A 553 -53.90 -2.19 6.93
CA GLU A 553 -53.31 -1.48 5.79
C GLU A 553 -52.35 -0.38 6.26
N ILE A 554 -52.70 0.36 7.32
CA ILE A 554 -51.82 1.37 7.92
C ILE A 554 -50.53 0.70 8.44
N SER A 555 -50.62 -0.40 9.17
CA SER A 555 -49.43 -1.08 9.69
C SER A 555 -48.57 -1.67 8.57
N ALA A 556 -49.17 -2.22 7.51
CA ALA A 556 -48.43 -2.67 6.33
C ALA A 556 -47.71 -1.50 5.62
N ASN A 557 -48.37 -0.35 5.51
CA ASN A 557 -47.79 0.86 4.95
C ASN A 557 -46.66 1.42 5.83
N GLU A 558 -46.78 1.40 7.17
CA GLU A 558 -45.71 1.79 8.09
C GLU A 558 -44.47 0.91 7.93
N VAL A 559 -44.64 -0.41 7.86
CA VAL A 559 -43.53 -1.34 7.61
C VAL A 559 -42.86 -1.02 6.27
N LYS A 560 -43.65 -0.72 5.24
CA LYS A 560 -43.13 -0.37 3.91
C LYS A 560 -42.38 0.96 3.93
N ILE A 561 -42.91 1.99 4.60
CA ILE A 561 -42.25 3.29 4.80
C ILE A 561 -40.92 3.09 5.54
N ASN A 562 -40.89 2.32 6.62
CA ASN A 562 -39.67 2.03 7.36
C ASN A 562 -38.64 1.31 6.49
N SER A 563 -39.07 0.32 5.70
CA SER A 563 -38.17 -0.37 4.75
C SER A 563 -37.58 0.58 3.69
N LEU A 564 -38.38 1.53 3.20
CA LEU A 564 -37.95 2.54 2.24
C LEU A 564 -37.00 3.55 2.89
N ASN A 565 -37.27 3.98 4.12
CA ASN A 565 -36.41 4.88 4.90
C ASN A 565 -35.02 4.26 5.14
N LEU A 566 -34.96 2.99 5.54
CA LEU A 566 -33.68 2.26 5.67
C LEU A 566 -32.92 2.20 4.34
N LYS A 567 -33.65 2.03 3.23
CA LYS A 567 -33.05 2.00 1.89
C LYS A 567 -32.54 3.38 1.47
N ILE A 568 -33.26 4.44 1.82
CA ILE A 568 -32.85 5.84 1.62
C ILE A 568 -31.60 6.15 2.45
N GLU A 569 -31.55 5.75 3.73
CA GLU A 569 -30.35 5.91 4.56
C GLU A 569 -29.14 5.18 3.97
N HIS A 570 -29.33 3.95 3.52
CA HIS A 570 -28.25 3.17 2.91
C HIS A 570 -27.74 3.84 1.62
N LEU A 571 -28.65 4.34 0.78
CA LEU A 571 -28.29 5.10 -0.41
C LEU A 571 -27.59 6.42 -0.06
N ASN A 572 -28.04 7.14 0.97
CA ASN A 572 -27.39 8.37 1.44
C ASN A 572 -25.98 8.12 1.97
N ASN A 573 -25.75 7.01 2.67
CA ASN A 573 -24.42 6.62 3.12
C ASN A 573 -23.52 6.29 1.93
N ASN A 574 -24.01 5.52 0.95
CA ASN A 574 -23.27 5.26 -0.28
C ASN A 574 -22.96 6.55 -1.06
N ILE A 575 -23.88 7.52 -1.10
CA ILE A 575 -23.64 8.83 -1.72
C ILE A 575 -22.51 9.56 -0.98
N LYS A 576 -22.50 9.57 0.36
CA LYS A 576 -21.43 10.20 1.15
C LYS A 576 -20.09 9.52 0.93
N GLU A 577 -20.06 8.18 0.90
CA GLU A 577 -18.85 7.41 0.60
C GLU A 577 -18.31 7.76 -0.79
N LEU A 578 -19.17 7.72 -1.83
CA LEU A 578 -18.81 8.08 -3.20
C LEU A 578 -18.35 9.54 -3.31
N GLN A 579 -18.97 10.48 -2.58
CA GLN A 579 -18.51 11.87 -2.52
C GLN A 579 -17.12 11.99 -1.89
N SER A 580 -16.84 11.22 -0.83
CA SER A 580 -15.52 11.19 -0.19
C SER A 580 -14.45 10.59 -1.13
N GLU A 581 -14.78 9.50 -1.83
CA GLU A 581 -13.92 8.89 -2.83
C GLU A 581 -13.66 9.84 -4.00
N LEU A 582 -14.70 10.52 -4.50
CA LEU A 582 -14.57 11.52 -5.55
C LEU A 582 -13.63 12.65 -5.14
N LYS A 583 -13.76 13.18 -3.92
CA LYS A 583 -12.88 14.22 -3.38
C LYS A 583 -11.43 13.73 -3.27
N ASN A 584 -11.23 12.50 -2.79
CA ASN A 584 -9.89 11.88 -2.72
C ASN A 584 -9.27 11.72 -4.12
N LYS A 585 -10.06 11.27 -5.11
CA LYS A 585 -9.60 11.15 -6.50
C LYS A 585 -9.32 12.51 -7.13
N GLN A 586 -10.12 13.54 -6.85
CA GLN A 586 -9.86 14.92 -7.30
C GLN A 586 -8.53 15.46 -6.73
N ASN A 587 -8.28 15.24 -5.45
CA ASN A 587 -7.02 15.62 -4.80
C ASN A 587 -5.81 14.89 -5.43
N LEU A 588 -5.95 13.59 -5.70
CA LEU A 588 -4.91 12.80 -6.38
C LEU A 588 -4.65 13.29 -7.82
N VAL A 589 -5.71 13.63 -8.56
CA VAL A 589 -5.55 14.21 -9.91
C VAL A 589 -4.86 15.57 -9.83
N ALA A 590 -5.17 16.39 -8.83
CA ALA A 590 -4.52 17.68 -8.63
C ALA A 590 -3.02 17.53 -8.29
N SER A 591 -2.65 16.57 -7.44
CA SER A 591 -1.24 16.28 -7.13
C SER A 591 -0.49 15.73 -8.34
N LEU A 592 -1.06 14.76 -9.06
CA LEU A 592 -0.45 14.23 -10.30
C LEU A 592 -0.27 15.31 -11.38
N ARG A 593 -1.21 16.26 -11.49
CA ARG A 593 -1.06 17.41 -12.40
C ARG A 593 0.08 18.33 -11.97
N LYS A 594 0.33 18.49 -10.67
CA LYS A 594 1.47 19.26 -10.15
C LYS A 594 2.78 18.55 -10.47
N ASP A 595 2.89 17.27 -10.16
CA ASP A 595 4.08 16.46 -10.45
C ASP A 595 4.39 16.45 -11.95
N LEU A 596 3.37 16.36 -12.80
CA LEU A 596 3.53 16.40 -14.25
C LEU A 596 4.02 17.76 -14.76
N ARG A 597 3.66 18.87 -14.10
CA ARG A 597 4.24 20.19 -14.41
C ARG A 597 5.72 20.26 -14.01
N GLU A 598 6.06 19.78 -12.82
CA GLU A 598 7.46 19.76 -12.34
C GLU A 598 8.35 18.88 -13.24
N ILE A 599 7.84 17.73 -13.69
CA ILE A 599 8.56 16.86 -14.64
C ILE A 599 8.73 17.56 -15.99
N LYS A 600 7.72 18.29 -16.48
CA LYS A 600 7.83 19.05 -17.73
C LYS A 600 8.88 20.15 -17.64
N GLU A 601 8.91 20.91 -16.54
CA GLU A 601 9.92 21.94 -16.31
C GLU A 601 11.34 21.35 -16.26
N LYS A 602 11.52 20.23 -15.56
CA LYS A 602 12.81 19.50 -15.51
C LYS A 602 13.22 19.00 -16.90
N ASN A 603 12.29 18.44 -17.66
CA ASN A 603 12.57 17.99 -19.03
C ASN A 603 12.98 19.15 -19.94
N GLU A 604 12.36 20.32 -19.80
CA GLU A 604 12.73 21.51 -20.56
C GLU A 604 14.14 22.01 -20.18
N MET A 605 14.48 21.98 -18.89
CA MET A 605 15.84 22.31 -18.42
C MET A 605 16.88 21.32 -18.96
N LEU A 606 16.60 20.02 -18.90
CA LEU A 606 17.48 18.97 -19.45
C LEU A 606 17.63 19.11 -20.97
N ALA A 607 16.55 19.41 -21.70
CA ALA A 607 16.62 19.64 -23.14
C ALA A 607 17.51 20.85 -23.48
N LYS A 608 17.42 21.95 -22.72
CA LYS A 608 18.32 23.10 -22.86
C LYS A 608 19.78 22.74 -22.55
N ALA A 609 20.02 21.94 -21.52
CA ALA A 609 21.37 21.47 -21.20
C ALA A 609 21.97 20.60 -22.31
N ILE A 610 21.19 19.64 -22.83
CA ILE A 610 21.59 18.79 -23.97
C ILE A 610 21.92 19.67 -25.20
N SER A 611 21.05 20.62 -25.54
CA SER A 611 21.30 21.52 -26.69
C SER A 611 22.57 22.36 -26.52
N ASN A 612 22.84 22.84 -25.30
CA ASN A 612 24.07 23.55 -24.99
C ASN A 612 25.31 22.65 -25.12
N ASP A 613 25.23 21.40 -24.63
CA ASP A 613 26.32 20.45 -24.74
C ASP A 613 26.57 20.01 -26.20
N GLU A 614 25.52 19.80 -26.99
CA GLU A 614 25.60 19.57 -28.43
C GLU A 614 26.32 20.72 -29.15
N PHE A 615 25.99 21.96 -28.81
CA PHE A 615 26.68 23.14 -29.34
C PHE A 615 28.17 23.17 -28.93
N ARG A 616 28.49 22.82 -27.68
CA ARG A 616 29.89 22.72 -27.21
C ARG A 616 30.65 21.60 -27.92
N PHE A 617 30.04 20.44 -28.15
CA PHE A 617 30.65 19.35 -28.91
C PHE A 617 30.88 19.74 -30.36
N MET A 618 29.94 20.45 -30.99
CA MET A 618 30.10 20.99 -32.34
C MET A 618 31.32 21.91 -32.43
N LYS A 619 31.46 22.84 -31.47
CA LYS A 619 32.58 23.78 -31.39
C LYS A 619 33.92 23.07 -31.17
N MET A 620 33.98 22.15 -30.20
CA MET A 620 35.17 21.32 -29.96
C MET A 620 35.54 20.49 -31.21
N GLY A 621 34.55 19.99 -31.95
CA GLY A 621 34.77 19.29 -33.21
C GLY A 621 35.43 20.17 -34.27
N HIS A 622 35.01 21.43 -34.39
CA HIS A 622 35.63 22.39 -35.30
C HIS A 622 37.07 22.71 -34.89
N GLU A 623 37.32 22.98 -33.60
CA GLU A 623 38.66 23.23 -33.07
C GLU A 623 39.60 22.03 -33.30
N LEU A 624 39.12 20.80 -33.10
CA LEU A 624 39.90 19.59 -33.38
C LEU A 624 40.25 19.44 -34.87
N GLU A 625 39.34 19.80 -35.77
CA GLU A 625 39.60 19.76 -37.21
C GLU A 625 40.61 20.82 -37.64
N GLU A 626 40.56 22.02 -37.05
CA GLU A 626 41.58 23.06 -37.24
C GLU A 626 42.95 22.59 -36.74
N MET A 627 43.03 22.04 -35.52
CA MET A 627 44.27 21.46 -34.98
C MET A 627 44.81 20.33 -35.86
N ARG A 628 43.94 19.51 -36.47
CA ARG A 628 44.35 18.48 -37.44
C ARG A 628 44.94 19.10 -38.70
N LYS A 629 44.34 20.17 -39.24
CA LYS A 629 44.87 20.90 -40.39
C LYS A 629 46.23 21.52 -40.08
N GLU A 630 46.40 22.15 -38.93
CA GLU A 630 47.67 22.71 -38.48
C GLU A 630 48.75 21.63 -38.34
N ARG A 631 48.43 20.53 -37.65
CA ARG A 631 49.34 19.39 -37.53
C ARG A 631 49.77 18.85 -38.89
N ASN A 632 48.83 18.72 -39.84
CA ASN A 632 49.13 18.24 -41.19
C ASN A 632 50.03 19.24 -41.94
N LEU A 633 49.81 20.55 -41.79
CA LEU A 633 50.65 21.59 -42.37
C LEU A 633 52.08 21.53 -41.81
N VAL A 634 52.23 21.43 -40.49
CA VAL A 634 53.54 21.27 -39.82
C VAL A 634 54.21 19.98 -40.27
N GLY A 635 53.45 18.88 -40.38
CA GLY A 635 53.96 17.61 -40.90
C GLY A 635 54.52 17.76 -42.32
N LEU A 636 53.80 18.45 -43.21
CA LEU A 636 54.27 18.74 -44.58
C LEU A 636 55.53 19.62 -44.58
N GLN A 637 55.58 20.65 -43.73
CA GLN A 637 56.76 21.50 -43.59
C GLN A 637 57.98 20.72 -43.09
N MET A 638 57.80 19.80 -42.14
CA MET A 638 58.89 18.93 -41.65
C MET A 638 59.42 18.02 -42.76
N VAL A 639 58.53 17.43 -43.57
CA VAL A 639 58.96 16.61 -44.72
C VAL A 639 59.78 17.45 -45.70
N ARG A 640 59.28 18.63 -46.11
CA ARG A 640 60.03 19.53 -47.00
C ARG A 640 61.40 19.92 -46.44
N ARG A 641 61.49 20.23 -45.15
CA ARG A 641 62.78 20.53 -44.49
C ARG A 641 63.71 19.32 -44.43
N ASN A 642 63.18 18.12 -44.22
CA ASN A 642 63.98 16.91 -44.28
C ASN A 642 64.54 16.68 -45.69
N ASP A 643 63.74 16.90 -46.73
CA ASP A 643 64.18 16.79 -48.12
C ASP A 643 65.27 17.84 -48.43
N GLU A 644 65.12 19.08 -47.97
CA GLU A 644 66.15 20.13 -48.07
C GLU A 644 67.45 19.71 -47.35
N ILE A 645 67.36 19.13 -46.15
CA ILE A 645 68.53 18.62 -45.42
C ILE A 645 69.23 17.51 -46.20
N VAL A 646 68.48 16.60 -46.82
CA VAL A 646 69.06 15.53 -47.66
C VAL A 646 69.82 16.14 -48.84
N VAL A 647 69.22 17.09 -49.56
CA VAL A 647 69.87 17.79 -50.68
C VAL A 647 71.13 18.54 -50.22
N ILE A 648 71.09 19.20 -49.06
CA ILE A 648 72.27 19.89 -48.51
C ILE A 648 73.37 18.89 -48.13
N LYS A 649 73.03 17.74 -47.55
CA LYS A 649 74.01 16.68 -47.24
C LYS A 649 74.67 16.14 -48.49
N GLU A 650 73.90 15.91 -49.55
CA GLU A 650 74.45 15.49 -50.85
C GLU A 650 75.39 16.55 -51.44
N LYS A 651 75.00 17.83 -51.41
CA LYS A 651 75.87 18.94 -51.84
C LYS A 651 77.16 19.01 -51.02
N LEU A 652 77.06 18.86 -49.69
CA LEU A 652 78.22 18.84 -48.80
C LEU A 652 79.15 17.66 -49.13
N GLN A 653 78.58 16.48 -49.38
CA GLN A 653 79.36 15.30 -49.75
C GLN A 653 80.09 15.50 -51.09
N ILE A 654 79.43 16.08 -52.09
CA ILE A 654 80.06 16.40 -53.39
C ILE A 654 81.20 17.41 -53.19
N ALA A 655 80.98 18.46 -52.40
CA ALA A 655 82.00 19.47 -52.10
C ALA A 655 83.18 18.88 -51.33
N GLN A 656 82.93 18.00 -50.36
CA GLN A 656 83.98 17.29 -49.62
C GLN A 656 84.81 16.40 -50.55
N ASN A 657 84.16 15.59 -51.40
CA ASN A 657 84.85 14.75 -52.37
C ASN A 657 85.72 15.59 -53.34
N ALA A 658 85.22 16.76 -53.77
CA ALA A 658 85.98 17.68 -54.61
C ALA A 658 87.20 18.25 -53.88
N LEU A 659 87.06 18.60 -52.59
CA LEU A 659 88.15 19.09 -51.76
C LEU A 659 89.21 18.01 -51.51
N ASP A 660 88.79 16.77 -51.23
CA ASP A 660 89.69 15.64 -51.01
C ASP A 660 90.48 15.31 -52.28
N ASN A 661 89.81 15.33 -53.43
CA ASN A 661 90.46 15.18 -54.74
C ASN A 661 91.46 16.32 -55.01
N GLY A 662 91.06 17.57 -54.75
CA GLY A 662 91.94 18.74 -54.90
C GLY A 662 93.15 18.69 -53.98
N THR A 663 92.96 18.27 -52.73
CA THR A 663 94.04 18.08 -51.74
C THR A 663 95.00 16.98 -52.18
N THR A 664 94.47 15.86 -52.69
CA THR A 664 95.28 14.76 -53.23
C THR A 664 96.12 15.23 -54.41
N GLN A 665 95.51 15.95 -55.36
CA GLN A 665 96.24 16.52 -56.51
C GLN A 665 97.29 17.54 -56.08
N TYR A 666 96.97 18.42 -55.13
CA TYR A 666 97.94 19.38 -54.58
C TYR A 666 99.13 18.67 -53.95
N ASN A 667 98.89 17.64 -53.12
CA ASN A 667 99.96 16.85 -52.50
C ASN A 667 100.84 16.14 -53.55
N GLN A 668 100.24 15.61 -54.62
CA GLN A 668 101.00 15.06 -55.75
C GLN A 668 101.90 16.12 -56.39
N ARG A 669 101.40 17.35 -56.63
CA ARG A 669 102.22 18.45 -57.17
C ARG A 669 103.33 18.88 -56.23
N VAL A 670 103.09 18.88 -54.91
CA VAL A 670 104.13 19.16 -53.92
C VAL A 670 105.23 18.09 -53.97
N GLU A 671 104.88 16.82 -54.13
CA GLU A 671 105.87 15.74 -54.28
C GLU A 671 106.61 15.84 -55.62
N ASP A 672 105.93 16.13 -56.73
CA ASP A 672 106.57 16.41 -58.02
C ASP A 672 107.61 17.54 -57.89
N ILE A 673 107.25 18.65 -57.25
CA ILE A 673 108.16 19.78 -56.99
C ILE A 673 109.35 19.33 -56.13
N ARG A 674 109.12 18.51 -55.10
CA ARG A 674 110.18 17.98 -54.25
C ARG A 674 111.15 17.09 -55.03
N LEU A 675 110.64 16.22 -55.91
CA LEU A 675 111.44 15.37 -56.79
C LEU A 675 112.24 16.20 -57.78
N LEU A 676 111.64 17.21 -58.42
CA LEU A 676 112.34 18.14 -59.31
C LEU A 676 113.43 18.93 -58.59
N LYS A 677 113.18 19.40 -57.36
CA LYS A 677 114.20 20.06 -56.53
C LYS A 677 115.37 19.12 -56.24
N LYS A 678 115.11 17.84 -55.97
CA LYS A 678 116.15 16.83 -55.77
C LYS A 678 116.96 16.62 -57.05
N GLU A 679 116.29 16.54 -58.20
CA GLU A 679 116.96 16.40 -59.50
C GLU A 679 117.82 17.61 -59.85
N ILE A 680 117.32 18.83 -59.61
CA ILE A 680 118.11 20.06 -59.73
C ILE A 680 119.35 19.99 -58.83
N SER A 681 119.21 19.54 -57.58
CA SER A 681 120.35 19.37 -56.67
C SER A 681 121.36 18.34 -57.21
N ASN A 682 120.89 17.21 -57.74
CA ASN A 682 121.75 16.19 -58.35
C ASN A 682 122.53 16.76 -59.54
N LEU A 683 121.85 17.45 -60.46
CA LEU A 683 122.47 18.09 -61.63
C LEU A 683 123.47 19.18 -61.21
N TYR A 684 123.19 19.95 -60.16
CA TYR A 684 124.15 20.91 -59.61
C TYR A 684 125.42 20.21 -59.08
N THR A 685 125.26 19.10 -58.34
CA THR A 685 126.41 18.33 -57.85
C THR A 685 127.20 17.68 -58.99
N GLU A 686 126.52 17.13 -60.00
CA GLU A 686 127.14 16.55 -61.19
C GLU A 686 127.92 17.61 -61.96
N ARG A 687 127.33 18.79 -62.19
CA ARG A 687 128.01 19.93 -62.82
C ARG A 687 129.25 20.34 -62.06
N GLU A 688 129.20 20.42 -60.72
CA GLU A 688 130.38 20.81 -59.93
C GLU A 688 131.47 19.73 -59.96
N CYS A 689 131.12 18.45 -59.90
CA CYS A 689 132.04 17.33 -60.10
C CYS A 689 132.73 17.40 -61.49
N LEU A 690 131.96 17.63 -62.56
CA LEU A 690 132.49 17.79 -63.91
C LEU A 690 133.41 19.01 -64.03
N LYS A 691 133.02 20.14 -63.41
CA LYS A 691 133.86 21.35 -63.36
C LYS A 691 135.18 21.11 -62.62
N HIS A 692 135.15 20.38 -61.51
CA HIS A 692 136.36 19.92 -60.81
C HIS A 692 137.21 18.98 -61.68
N ALA A 693 136.59 18.06 -62.41
CA ALA A 693 137.29 17.16 -63.34
C ALA A 693 137.94 17.92 -64.50
N ILE A 694 137.27 18.93 -65.07
CA ILE A 694 137.84 19.81 -66.10
C ILE A 694 139.03 20.58 -65.55
N LYS A 695 138.91 21.16 -64.34
CA LYS A 695 140.02 21.88 -63.69
C LYS A 695 141.22 20.98 -63.43
N SER A 696 140.98 19.77 -62.89
CA SER A 696 142.03 18.75 -62.70
C SER A 696 142.70 18.37 -64.01
N THR A 697 141.92 18.20 -65.09
CA THR A 697 142.46 17.92 -66.43
C THR A 697 143.31 19.08 -66.96
N ALA A 698 142.88 20.33 -66.74
CA ALA A 698 143.65 21.51 -67.12
C ALA A 698 144.96 21.62 -66.32
N ASP A 699 144.95 21.31 -65.03
CA ASP A 699 146.14 21.30 -64.18
C ASP A 699 147.08 20.14 -64.57
N MET A 700 146.56 18.96 -64.92
CA MET A 700 147.36 17.87 -65.51
C MET A 700 148.00 18.27 -66.83
N ARG A 701 147.29 18.98 -67.72
CA ARG A 701 147.88 19.52 -68.97
C ARG A 701 149.01 20.51 -68.70
N LYS A 702 148.84 21.41 -67.73
CA LYS A 702 149.93 22.32 -67.31
C LYS A 702 151.12 21.53 -66.76
N GLU A 703 150.86 20.49 -65.98
CA GLU A 703 151.90 19.63 -65.42
C GLU A 703 152.63 18.84 -66.50
N ILE A 704 151.94 18.34 -67.53
CA ILE A 704 152.57 17.72 -68.71
C ILE A 704 153.52 18.72 -69.39
N VAL A 705 153.09 19.96 -69.61
CA VAL A 705 153.95 21.00 -70.21
C VAL A 705 155.13 21.33 -69.29
N ARG A 706 154.91 21.42 -67.97
CA ARG A 706 155.96 21.65 -66.97
C ARG A 706 156.98 20.51 -66.98
N LEU A 707 156.52 19.26 -67.01
CA LEU A 707 157.34 18.05 -67.09
C LEU A 707 158.07 17.94 -68.42
N GLN A 708 157.45 18.31 -69.55
CA GLN A 708 158.14 18.39 -70.84
C GLN A 708 159.25 19.45 -70.82
N ARG A 709 159.00 20.63 -70.24
CA ARG A 709 160.03 21.66 -70.05
C ARG A 709 161.15 21.17 -69.14
N ALA A 710 160.81 20.55 -68.00
CA ALA A 710 161.78 20.00 -67.06
C ALA A 710 162.59 18.86 -67.68
N LEU A 711 161.96 17.96 -68.45
CA LEU A 711 162.62 16.91 -69.22
C LEU A 711 163.59 17.51 -70.24
N ASN A 712 163.21 18.59 -70.91
CA ASN A 712 164.09 19.26 -71.86
C ASN A 712 165.28 19.93 -71.15
N GLN A 713 165.03 20.57 -70.00
CA GLN A 713 166.10 21.09 -69.13
C GLN A 713 167.03 19.97 -68.67
N GLU A 714 166.51 18.81 -68.24
CA GLU A 714 167.32 17.66 -67.86
C GLU A 714 168.05 17.04 -69.06
N ARG A 715 167.48 17.05 -70.27
CA ARG A 715 168.21 16.65 -71.49
C ARG A 715 169.36 17.61 -71.80
N ILE A 716 169.17 18.91 -71.63
CA ILE A 716 170.25 19.92 -71.74
C ILE A 716 171.29 19.70 -70.63
N ARG A 717 170.84 19.45 -69.39
CA ARG A 717 171.69 19.19 -68.24
C ARG A 717 172.50 17.90 -68.41
N ILE A 718 171.90 16.83 -68.89
CA ILE A 718 172.60 15.59 -69.21
C ILE A 718 173.60 15.86 -70.32
N ARG A 719 173.24 16.62 -71.37
CA ARG A 719 174.19 16.99 -72.43
C ARG A 719 175.39 17.77 -71.87
N ALA A 720 175.13 18.75 -70.99
CA ALA A 720 176.16 19.49 -70.27
C ALA A 720 177.00 18.58 -69.34
N LEU A 721 176.36 17.71 -68.55
CA LEU A 721 177.04 16.74 -67.69
C LEU A 721 177.79 15.65 -68.49
N THR A 722 177.37 15.36 -69.72
CA THR A 722 178.08 14.44 -70.64
C THR A 722 179.29 15.13 -71.25
N GLU A 723 179.24 16.45 -71.47
CA GLU A 723 180.43 17.27 -71.75
C GLU A 723 181.34 17.37 -70.51
N ASP A 724 180.80 17.63 -69.32
CA ASP A 724 181.57 17.67 -68.06
C ASP A 724 182.18 16.30 -67.72
N ALA A 725 181.53 15.20 -68.11
CA ALA A 725 182.08 13.84 -67.97
C ALA A 725 183.29 13.58 -68.88
N LYS A 726 183.45 14.32 -69.98
CA LYS A 726 184.64 14.24 -70.85
C LYS A 726 185.86 14.96 -70.26
N THR A 727 185.67 15.81 -69.24
CA THR A 727 186.74 16.52 -68.52
C THR A 727 186.39 16.67 -67.03
N PRO A 728 186.71 15.69 -66.18
CA PRO A 728 186.23 15.67 -64.80
C PRO A 728 187.11 16.53 -63.89
N THR A 729 186.65 17.75 -63.58
CA THR A 729 187.05 18.48 -62.37
C THR A 729 185.95 18.30 -61.32
N GLY A 730 186.12 17.29 -60.46
CA GLY A 730 185.17 17.01 -59.39
C GLY A 730 185.19 18.08 -58.30
N VAL A 731 184.16 18.09 -57.45
CA VAL A 731 184.28 17.51 -56.10
C VAL A 731 182.97 17.72 -55.29
N HIS A 732 182.43 16.58 -54.83
CA HIS A 732 181.55 16.30 -53.69
C HIS A 732 180.00 16.43 -53.76
N ARG A 733 179.44 15.31 -53.30
CA ARG A 733 178.11 14.74 -53.43
C ARG A 733 177.77 14.24 -52.01
N TRP A 734 176.78 14.89 -51.35
CA TRP A 734 175.83 14.40 -50.30
C TRP A 734 175.47 15.45 -49.20
N ARG A 735 174.18 15.52 -48.82
CA ARG A 735 173.63 16.20 -47.62
C ARG A 735 172.41 15.44 -47.06
N ILE A 736 172.29 15.38 -45.74
CA ILE A 736 171.42 14.55 -44.87
C ILE A 736 170.07 15.23 -44.53
N LEU A 737 168.99 14.46 -44.35
CA LEU A 737 167.60 14.85 -44.00
C LEU A 737 167.33 14.75 -42.47
N LYS A 738 166.50 15.64 -41.86
CA LYS A 738 166.10 15.61 -40.43
C LYS A 738 164.57 15.55 -40.25
N GLY A 739 164.10 14.76 -39.28
CA GLY A 739 162.74 14.75 -38.69
C GLY A 739 162.72 13.87 -37.42
N GLU A 740 162.01 14.29 -36.36
CA GLU A 740 161.93 13.61 -35.04
C GLU A 740 160.48 13.20 -34.68
N ASP A 741 160.33 12.15 -33.86
CA ASP A 741 159.05 11.56 -33.41
C ASP A 741 158.42 12.28 -32.19
N PRO A 742 157.07 12.29 -32.04
CA PRO A 742 156.35 13.03 -30.99
C PRO A 742 156.51 12.48 -29.57
N THR A 743 156.37 13.36 -28.56
CA THR A 743 156.73 13.08 -27.15
C THR A 743 155.58 12.53 -26.31
N LYS A 744 155.90 11.79 -25.23
CA LYS A 744 154.91 11.15 -24.31
C LYS A 744 153.81 12.10 -23.79
N TYR A 745 154.10 13.40 -23.67
CA TYR A 745 153.15 14.40 -23.19
C TYR A 745 152.00 14.65 -24.19
N GLU A 746 152.32 14.77 -25.48
CA GLU A 746 151.34 14.98 -26.56
C GLU A 746 150.39 13.77 -26.69
N LEU A 747 150.90 12.57 -26.40
CA LEU A 747 150.10 11.35 -26.35
C LEU A 747 149.13 11.34 -25.15
N LEU A 748 149.57 11.81 -23.98
CA LEU A 748 148.77 11.90 -22.75
C LEU A 748 147.66 12.96 -22.84
N GLU A 749 147.95 14.11 -23.43
CA GLU A 749 146.95 15.16 -23.68
C GLU A 749 145.85 14.66 -24.61
N LYS A 750 146.24 13.98 -25.70
CA LYS A 750 145.30 13.36 -26.63
C LYS A 750 144.45 12.28 -25.95
N LEU A 751 145.02 11.53 -25.03
CA LEU A 751 144.31 10.50 -24.25
C LEU A 751 143.29 11.10 -23.28
N GLN A 752 143.60 12.21 -22.60
CA GLN A 752 142.65 12.93 -21.73
C GLN A 752 141.50 13.58 -22.50
N VAL A 753 141.78 14.17 -23.68
CA VAL A 753 140.74 14.74 -24.54
C VAL A 753 139.79 13.65 -25.03
N LEU A 754 140.32 12.48 -25.41
CA LEU A 754 139.51 11.33 -25.80
C LEU A 754 138.67 10.79 -24.63
N GLN A 755 139.22 10.66 -23.42
CA GLN A 755 138.46 10.23 -22.23
C GLN A 755 137.30 11.17 -21.89
N LYS A 756 137.51 12.51 -21.93
CA LYS A 756 136.44 13.49 -21.71
C LYS A 756 135.34 13.41 -22.78
N ARG A 757 135.71 13.16 -24.04
CA ARG A 757 134.75 12.97 -25.14
C ARG A 757 133.92 11.71 -24.97
N THR A 758 134.54 10.61 -24.55
CA THR A 758 133.86 9.33 -24.30
C THR A 758 132.88 9.44 -23.13
N LEU A 759 133.26 10.11 -22.03
CA LEU A 759 132.37 10.38 -20.89
C LEU A 759 131.16 11.22 -21.31
N LYS A 760 131.36 12.29 -22.11
CA LYS A 760 130.27 13.12 -22.61
C LYS A 760 129.30 12.33 -23.50
N GLN A 761 129.81 11.52 -24.43
CA GLN A 761 128.98 10.63 -25.26
C GLN A 761 128.23 9.58 -24.43
N SER A 762 128.82 9.08 -23.35
CA SER A 762 128.16 8.13 -22.45
C SER A 762 126.98 8.77 -21.71
N ILE A 763 127.12 10.02 -21.25
CA ILE A 763 126.03 10.77 -20.60
C ILE A 763 124.92 11.08 -21.60
N ASP A 764 125.26 11.56 -22.80
CA ASP A 764 124.28 11.86 -23.85
C ASP A 764 123.49 10.61 -24.27
N ASN A 765 124.16 9.46 -24.42
CA ASN A 765 123.48 8.18 -24.70
C ASN A 765 122.55 7.74 -23.57
N SER A 766 122.92 7.96 -22.31
CA SER A 766 122.06 7.68 -21.15
C SER A 766 120.80 8.56 -21.16
N ASN A 767 120.96 9.86 -21.43
CA ASN A 767 119.85 10.80 -21.52
C ASN A 767 118.89 10.47 -22.68
N ILE A 768 119.42 10.05 -23.83
CA ILE A 768 118.61 9.61 -24.97
C ILE A 768 117.82 8.34 -24.61
N LYS A 769 118.44 7.36 -23.93
CA LYS A 769 117.75 6.15 -23.47
C LYS A 769 116.60 6.47 -22.49
N ASN A 770 116.81 7.40 -21.57
CA ASN A 770 115.76 7.82 -20.63
C ASN A 770 114.58 8.51 -21.34
N ARG A 771 114.85 9.42 -22.29
CA ARG A 771 113.77 10.05 -23.09
C ARG A 771 113.02 9.03 -23.95
N LEU A 772 113.70 8.01 -24.48
CA LEU A 772 113.06 6.93 -25.22
C LEU A 772 112.13 6.09 -24.31
N ALA A 773 112.57 5.78 -23.09
CA ALA A 773 111.77 5.03 -22.12
C ALA A 773 110.53 5.82 -21.64
N GLU A 774 110.67 7.13 -21.40
CA GLU A 774 109.55 8.01 -21.04
C GLU A 774 108.53 8.12 -22.17
N THR A 775 108.99 8.29 -23.42
CA THR A 775 108.11 8.35 -24.59
C THR A 775 107.42 7.01 -24.86
N GLN A 776 108.09 5.87 -24.66
CA GLN A 776 107.46 4.54 -24.73
C GLN A 776 106.39 4.35 -23.65
N LYS A 777 106.65 4.72 -22.40
CA LYS A 777 105.64 4.66 -21.32
C LYS A 777 104.43 5.53 -21.63
N ALA A 778 104.63 6.74 -22.14
CA ALA A 778 103.54 7.63 -22.55
C ALA A 778 102.72 7.04 -23.72
N ASN A 779 103.38 6.41 -24.68
CA ASN A 779 102.73 5.80 -25.85
C ASN A 779 101.95 4.53 -25.48
N GLU A 780 102.48 3.70 -24.57
CA GLU A 780 101.75 2.56 -24.00
C GLU A 780 100.56 3.00 -23.14
N ALA A 781 100.70 4.06 -22.35
CA ALA A 781 99.59 4.64 -21.61
C ALA A 781 98.48 5.15 -22.55
N LEU A 782 98.85 5.84 -23.64
CA LEU A 782 97.90 6.27 -24.68
C LEU A 782 97.26 5.10 -25.42
N LYS A 783 98.00 4.04 -25.72
CA LYS A 783 97.45 2.81 -26.33
C LYS A 783 96.47 2.09 -25.40
N ARG A 784 96.76 2.02 -24.09
CA ARG A 784 95.82 1.48 -23.08
C ARG A 784 94.57 2.35 -22.95
N MET A 785 94.71 3.67 -23.01
CA MET A 785 93.56 4.57 -23.03
C MET A 785 92.73 4.40 -24.31
N LEU A 786 93.36 4.31 -25.47
CA LEU A 786 92.68 4.10 -26.76
C LEU A 786 91.99 2.73 -26.84
N SER A 787 92.56 1.66 -26.27
CA SER A 787 91.90 0.34 -26.24
C SER A 787 90.69 0.30 -25.30
N HIS A 788 90.58 1.20 -24.33
CA HIS A 788 89.42 1.38 -23.46
C HIS A 788 88.43 2.44 -23.95
N MET A 789 88.73 3.14 -25.05
CA MET A 789 87.79 4.09 -25.65
C MET A 789 86.82 3.35 -26.57
N PRO A 790 85.50 3.41 -26.30
CA PRO A 790 84.52 2.67 -27.10
C PRO A 790 84.48 3.19 -28.53
N THR A 791 84.83 2.32 -29.48
CA THR A 791 84.74 2.54 -30.93
C THR A 791 83.29 2.85 -31.33
N VAL A 792 83.10 3.55 -32.45
CA VAL A 792 81.78 3.98 -32.93
C VAL A 792 80.80 2.81 -33.07
N GLU A 793 81.28 1.62 -33.46
CA GLU A 793 80.49 0.39 -33.51
C GLU A 793 80.05 -0.11 -32.12
N VAL A 794 80.90 -0.02 -31.10
CA VAL A 794 80.58 -0.41 -29.72
C VAL A 794 79.54 0.55 -29.13
N LYS A 795 79.67 1.86 -29.39
CA LYS A 795 78.65 2.85 -29.01
C LYS A 795 77.31 2.59 -29.70
N HIS A 796 77.31 2.25 -31.00
CA HIS A 796 76.08 1.94 -31.72
C HIS A 796 75.42 0.65 -31.21
N LYS A 797 76.20 -0.42 -30.98
CA LYS A 797 75.73 -1.67 -30.35
C LYS A 797 75.16 -1.42 -28.95
N LEU A 798 75.76 -0.53 -28.17
CA LEU A 798 75.29 -0.19 -26.82
C LEU A 798 73.99 0.62 -26.85
N VAL A 799 73.81 1.54 -27.80
CA VAL A 799 72.54 2.26 -28.01
C VAL A 799 71.42 1.31 -28.46
N VAL A 800 71.73 0.39 -29.38
CA VAL A 800 70.78 -0.64 -29.83
C VAL A 800 70.41 -1.58 -28.69
N GLN A 801 71.38 -2.05 -27.90
CA GLN A 801 71.12 -2.88 -26.72
C GLN A 801 70.37 -2.15 -25.61
N GLN A 802 70.63 -0.85 -25.38
CA GLN A 802 69.82 -0.05 -24.47
C GLN A 802 68.38 0.09 -24.96
N ARG A 803 68.15 0.16 -26.28
CA ARG A 803 66.80 0.21 -26.87
C ARG A 803 66.06 -1.11 -26.69
N ILE A 804 66.74 -2.24 -26.94
CA ILE A 804 66.22 -3.59 -26.71
C ILE A 804 65.93 -3.80 -25.23
N ASN A 805 66.84 -3.44 -24.33
CA ASN A 805 66.63 -3.53 -22.89
C ASN A 805 65.48 -2.66 -22.40
N ARG A 806 65.27 -1.46 -22.96
CA ARG A 806 64.09 -0.64 -22.65
C ARG A 806 62.79 -1.29 -23.12
N GLN A 807 62.79 -1.97 -24.27
CA GLN A 807 61.63 -2.73 -24.75
C GLN A 807 61.37 -3.97 -23.89
N MET A 808 62.42 -4.73 -23.53
CA MET A 808 62.32 -5.87 -22.63
C MET A 808 61.90 -5.47 -21.21
N ALA A 809 62.36 -4.32 -20.70
CA ALA A 809 61.93 -3.77 -19.43
C ALA A 809 60.44 -3.34 -19.45
N LYS A 810 59.94 -2.83 -20.58
CA LYS A 810 58.51 -2.56 -20.76
C LYS A 810 57.70 -3.85 -20.78
N LYS A 811 58.16 -4.88 -21.52
CA LYS A 811 57.53 -6.22 -21.52
C LYS A 811 57.57 -6.88 -20.14
N LEU A 812 58.66 -6.74 -19.39
CA LEU A 812 58.77 -7.24 -18.02
C LEU A 812 57.82 -6.48 -17.08
N LYS A 813 57.60 -5.17 -17.28
CA LYS A 813 56.59 -4.42 -16.51
C LYS A 813 55.17 -4.88 -16.83
N THR A 814 54.85 -5.17 -18.09
CA THR A 814 53.52 -5.71 -18.44
C THR A 814 53.34 -7.11 -17.88
N LEU A 815 54.33 -7.99 -18.03
CA LEU A 815 54.31 -9.34 -17.47
C LEU A 815 54.29 -9.33 -15.92
N ALA A 816 54.94 -8.37 -15.27
CA ALA A 816 54.88 -8.21 -13.81
C ALA A 816 53.51 -7.72 -13.35
N ALA A 817 52.86 -6.84 -14.13
CA ALA A 817 51.48 -6.42 -13.87
C ALA A 817 50.49 -7.58 -14.10
N GLU A 818 50.67 -8.38 -15.16
CA GLU A 818 49.90 -9.60 -15.41
C GLU A 818 50.10 -10.60 -14.28
N ARG A 819 51.35 -10.87 -13.85
CA ARG A 819 51.64 -11.74 -12.71
C ARG A 819 51.04 -11.20 -11.40
N SER A 820 51.02 -9.89 -11.19
CA SER A 820 50.37 -9.27 -10.03
C SER A 820 48.85 -9.46 -10.07
N LEU A 821 48.22 -9.39 -11.25
CA LEU A 821 46.80 -9.69 -11.41
C LEU A 821 46.52 -11.18 -11.19
N ASP A 822 47.36 -12.06 -11.74
CA ASP A 822 47.27 -13.50 -11.53
C ASP A 822 47.45 -13.87 -10.05
N GLU A 823 48.34 -13.18 -9.32
CA GLU A 823 48.55 -13.36 -7.89
C GLU A 823 47.35 -12.89 -7.06
N VAL A 824 46.71 -11.79 -7.47
CA VAL A 824 45.42 -11.35 -6.88
C VAL A 824 44.32 -12.37 -7.19
N GLU A 825 44.24 -12.88 -8.42
CA GLU A 825 43.26 -13.89 -8.81
C GLU A 825 43.49 -15.22 -8.07
N LEU A 826 44.75 -15.64 -7.89
CA LEU A 826 45.13 -16.78 -7.05
C LEU A 826 44.75 -16.58 -5.60
N ASN A 827 44.95 -15.38 -5.04
CA ASN A 827 44.54 -15.05 -3.68
C ASN A 827 43.02 -15.07 -3.53
N VAL A 828 42.28 -14.58 -4.52
CA VAL A 828 40.82 -14.68 -4.57
C VAL A 828 40.38 -16.14 -4.64
N ARG A 829 41.00 -16.94 -5.51
CA ARG A 829 40.74 -18.39 -5.62
C ARG A 829 41.08 -19.11 -4.32
N GLN A 830 42.20 -18.80 -3.67
CA GLN A 830 42.55 -19.33 -2.35
C GLN A 830 41.56 -18.88 -1.28
N CYS A 831 41.05 -17.66 -1.31
CA CYS A 831 39.97 -17.22 -0.42
C CYS A 831 38.68 -18.01 -0.67
N THR A 832 38.32 -18.30 -1.93
CA THR A 832 37.16 -19.15 -2.23
C THR A 832 37.37 -20.60 -1.82
N ILE A 833 38.58 -21.14 -2.02
CA ILE A 833 38.94 -22.50 -1.57
C ILE A 833 38.93 -22.56 -0.03
N LYS A 834 39.43 -21.53 0.67
CA LYS A 834 39.33 -21.43 2.13
C LYS A 834 37.88 -21.37 2.59
N LYS A 835 37.02 -20.59 1.93
CA LYS A 835 35.58 -20.57 2.22
C LYS A 835 34.91 -21.93 1.99
N PHE A 836 35.24 -22.62 0.91
CA PHE A 836 34.74 -23.97 0.67
C PHE A 836 35.33 -25.00 1.64
N ALA A 837 36.59 -24.86 2.05
CA ALA A 837 37.21 -25.70 3.07
C ALA A 837 36.63 -25.45 4.46
N GLU A 838 36.28 -24.20 4.80
CA GLU A 838 35.53 -23.82 6.00
C GLU A 838 34.10 -24.35 5.95
N GLN A 839 33.42 -24.32 4.79
CA GLN A 839 32.12 -24.96 4.63
C GLN A 839 32.21 -26.49 4.75
N ILE A 840 33.24 -27.13 4.19
CA ILE A 840 33.49 -28.57 4.36
C ILE A 840 33.86 -28.88 5.81
N ASN A 841 34.64 -28.05 6.49
CA ASN A 841 34.96 -28.23 7.90
C ASN A 841 33.74 -27.99 8.80
N CYS A 842 32.86 -27.04 8.50
CA CYS A 842 31.57 -26.90 9.17
C CYS A 842 30.67 -28.12 8.91
N MET A 843 30.64 -28.66 7.68
CA MET A 843 29.94 -29.92 7.41
C MET A 843 30.59 -31.12 8.10
N ARG A 844 31.91 -31.10 8.31
CA ARG A 844 32.66 -32.12 9.05
C ARG A 844 32.43 -32.01 10.55
N GLU A 845 32.34 -30.80 11.10
CA GLU A 845 31.95 -30.54 12.49
C GLU A 845 30.49 -30.96 12.70
N LEU A 846 29.60 -30.70 11.75
CA LEU A 846 28.23 -31.23 11.74
C LEU A 846 28.19 -32.77 11.67
N ALA A 847 29.06 -33.39 10.88
CA ALA A 847 29.21 -34.84 10.81
C ALA A 847 29.83 -35.43 12.09
N VAL A 848 30.77 -34.74 12.73
CA VAL A 848 31.38 -35.12 14.02
C VAL A 848 30.37 -34.96 15.15
N THR A 849 29.48 -33.97 15.11
CA THR A 849 28.34 -33.88 16.05
C THR A 849 27.29 -34.98 15.81
N TYR A 850 27.21 -35.54 14.61
CA TYR A 850 26.35 -36.69 14.31
C TYR A 850 27.02 -38.05 14.64
N SER A 851 28.36 -38.13 14.66
CA SER A 851 29.11 -39.33 15.04
C SER A 851 29.58 -39.35 16.50
N ALA A 852 29.44 -38.26 17.26
CA ALA A 852 29.80 -38.15 18.67
C ALA A 852 28.69 -38.62 19.65
N ASN A 853 27.81 -39.53 19.20
CA ASN A 853 26.86 -40.26 20.04
C ASN A 853 27.18 -41.77 20.15
N ARG A 854 28.44 -42.17 19.92
CA ARG A 854 28.93 -43.51 20.30
C ARG A 854 30.36 -43.46 20.85
N SER A 855 30.50 -44.08 22.02
CA SER A 855 31.72 -44.53 22.72
C SER A 855 32.63 -43.50 23.41
N VAL A 856 32.32 -43.31 24.70
CA VAL A 856 33.18 -43.28 25.90
C VAL A 856 34.61 -43.85 25.75
N THR A 857 35.63 -43.14 26.26
CA THR A 857 36.62 -43.55 27.30
C THR A 857 38.07 -43.03 27.10
N LYS A 858 38.58 -42.39 28.17
CA LYS A 858 39.92 -42.50 28.80
C LYS A 858 41.20 -41.92 28.16
N ASN A 859 41.79 -41.02 28.97
CA ASN A 859 43.16 -41.03 29.52
C ASN A 859 44.37 -40.45 28.77
N ASN A 860 45.05 -39.56 29.53
CA ASN A 860 46.49 -39.45 29.82
C ASN A 860 47.50 -38.93 28.78
N LYS A 861 48.19 -37.86 29.24
CA LYS A 861 49.64 -37.65 29.38
C LYS A 861 50.61 -37.98 28.22
N ASN A 862 51.46 -36.96 28.02
CA ASN A 862 52.91 -36.99 27.78
C ASN A 862 53.50 -37.46 26.43
N GLU A 863 54.48 -36.65 26.05
CA GLU A 863 55.80 -36.97 25.49
C GLU A 863 56.01 -37.02 23.98
N ASP A 864 57.13 -36.37 23.64
CA ASP A 864 57.88 -36.39 22.40
C ASP A 864 58.03 -37.80 21.83
N VAL A 865 58.15 -37.91 20.50
CA VAL A 865 59.38 -38.36 19.83
C VAL A 865 59.21 -38.34 18.29
N LYS A 866 60.19 -37.67 17.70
CA LYS A 866 60.81 -37.72 16.36
C LYS A 866 60.70 -39.05 15.59
N ILE A 867 60.88 -38.97 14.25
CA ILE A 867 61.38 -39.95 13.24
C ILE A 867 60.32 -40.33 12.17
N ILE A 868 60.55 -40.44 10.86
CA ILE A 868 61.62 -40.15 9.87
C ILE A 868 60.93 -40.25 8.47
N SER A 869 61.41 -39.43 7.51
CA SER A 869 61.42 -39.54 6.02
C SER A 869 60.30 -40.24 5.23
N VAL A 870 59.94 -39.69 4.06
CA VAL A 870 60.48 -40.14 2.75
C VAL A 870 60.15 -39.09 1.66
N ASP A 871 61.21 -38.68 0.98
CA ASP A 871 61.38 -38.24 -0.40
C ASP A 871 60.24 -37.64 -1.23
N GLN A 872 60.55 -36.50 -1.87
CA GLN A 872 60.47 -36.40 -3.33
C GLN A 872 61.44 -35.33 -3.88
N GLN A 873 62.58 -35.86 -4.32
CA GLN A 873 63.27 -35.60 -5.60
C GLN A 873 63.29 -34.16 -6.14
N LYS A 874 64.48 -33.57 -5.99
CA LYS A 874 65.06 -32.61 -6.96
C LYS A 874 65.20 -33.30 -8.32
N PHE A 875 64.70 -32.66 -9.37
CA PHE A 875 65.24 -32.80 -10.72
C PHE A 875 66.00 -31.52 -11.06
N ILE A 876 67.29 -31.73 -11.33
CA ILE A 876 68.28 -30.82 -11.90
C ILE A 876 68.16 -30.94 -13.43
N GLU A 877 68.51 -29.86 -14.14
CA GLU A 877 69.13 -29.76 -15.47
C GLU A 877 68.60 -28.48 -16.16
N CYS A 878 69.36 -27.64 -16.83
CA CYS A 878 70.77 -27.66 -17.19
C CYS A 878 71.13 -26.24 -17.63
N ALA A 879 72.19 -25.68 -17.07
CA ALA A 879 72.92 -24.57 -17.68
C ALA A 879 74.27 -25.15 -18.14
N PRO A 880 74.68 -24.99 -19.40
CA PRO A 880 76.07 -25.15 -19.78
C PRO A 880 76.77 -23.78 -19.89
N TYR A 881 77.89 -23.66 -19.17
CA TYR A 881 79.24 -23.33 -19.65
C TYR A 881 79.37 -22.30 -20.80
N SER A 882 80.29 -21.34 -20.80
CA SER A 882 81.67 -21.40 -20.30
C SER A 882 82.26 -19.99 -20.12
N ASP A 883 82.74 -19.73 -18.91
CA ASP A 883 84.17 -19.61 -18.57
C ASP A 883 85.12 -18.62 -19.29
N VAL A 884 85.91 -17.97 -18.41
CA VAL A 884 87.37 -17.77 -18.48
C VAL A 884 87.86 -16.47 -19.11
N ASP A 885 88.13 -15.49 -18.24
CA ASP A 885 89.47 -15.07 -17.80
C ASP A 885 89.53 -13.54 -17.53
N SER A 886 90.18 -13.00 -16.51
CA SER A 886 90.62 -13.47 -15.20
C SER A 886 91.35 -12.31 -14.49
N ASN A 887 91.40 -12.41 -13.16
CA ASN A 887 92.51 -12.04 -12.27
C ASN A 887 92.79 -10.55 -12.00
N VAL A 888 93.09 -10.10 -10.78
CA VAL A 888 93.37 -10.72 -9.46
C VAL A 888 93.34 -9.53 -8.48
N SER A 889 92.50 -9.55 -7.43
CA SER A 889 92.83 -9.97 -6.06
C SER A 889 94.11 -9.34 -5.50
N LEU A 890 94.02 -8.59 -4.40
CA LEU A 890 94.58 -9.03 -3.11
C LEU A 890 94.50 -7.93 -2.02
N MET A 891 94.02 -8.39 -0.86
CA MET A 891 94.38 -8.00 0.51
C MET A 891 93.81 -6.71 1.12
N CYS A 892 92.67 -6.88 1.78
CA CYS A 892 92.56 -7.01 3.25
C CYS A 892 93.54 -6.23 4.17
N ASN A 893 92.90 -5.49 5.08
CA ASN A 893 93.28 -5.17 6.47
C ASN A 893 94.38 -4.13 6.74
N LYS A 894 93.95 -2.90 7.08
CA LYS A 894 93.82 -2.41 8.47
C LYS A 894 93.37 -0.95 8.49
N THR A 895 92.72 -0.60 9.60
CA THR A 895 92.15 0.70 10.06
C THR A 895 90.92 1.21 9.34
#